data_AF-A0A084DLC5-F1
#
_entry.id   AF-A0A084DLC5-F1
#
_cell.length_a   1.000
_cell.length_b   1.000
_cell.length_c   1.000
_cell.angle_alpha   90.00
_cell.angle_beta   90.00
_cell.angle_gamma   90.00
#
_symmetry.space_group_name_H-M   'P 1'
#
loop_
_entity.id
_entity.type
_entity.pdbx_description
1 polymer ?
#
loop_
_entity_poly.entity_id
_entity_poly.type
_entity_poly.pdbx_seq_one_letter_code
_entity_poly.pdbx_strand_id
1 'polypeptide(L)'
;MFRSLTTLIKKWRASRNAGHQLDALLAHADADASYAERSEWLIELAHWLRRTGAMAAQDASADRDADVRAYPAHARLRYLFHVLDRNPAWKAHAARILRGILRECDGISLLCDAGMPVHSGFFGALFERIDSSLIPPAPNRRELSALFTLMFPTPDDAQWIDALPDDLLARLADLISFDVTEEERHEPGSFSRDLLAALHNLTCQISSTGLSQTVRSRLSDDDARKPLETQPFYRLTRAMLAVETAHAAVEDGGDPSKLLHEVNYLRVLLDECRIAVDDVFAHLYRNGVSVDIVFQVERMRMRILRAETLLNAWMARDDLHGMARLTAELVDANQNSQSVTHLVRSNFSLFARKLVETNADTGEHYISRGRAEYLKMLRMAAGGGLVTVVTVCVKFAITGAHLQSMLEGLLAGINYAASFMLMHFLHFTLATKQPAMTAPTLARELDGTGHEEGVKAFVASVIALIRTQAAAISGNVLVVLPVCLLVQLFAGNVLHANLISPQKAHATLHSFSLLGPTPLYAALTGVLLWASSLLAGWADNWFVLHRVGDALTYNRRLRLTLGVAGAAKLAHFCRSNVAGVVANVGLGLMLGLIPAIVTVFLFPFEVRHVTLSAGSIGIALGVLGKGALGTPELWWAAAGVLSMAILNVLVSFALAFTMAVRSRSLRPTRVRALVAAIVRTVLSNPLALLWPAGGQAARAGQSGSH
;
A
#
# COMPACT_ATOMS: atom_id res chain seq x y z
N MET A 1 -21.55 28.84 -12.71
CA MET A 1 -20.76 27.61 -12.43
C MET A 1 -21.63 26.41 -12.03
N PHE A 2 -22.85 26.25 -12.58
CA PHE A 2 -23.77 25.12 -12.25
C PHE A 2 -24.30 24.34 -13.47
N ARG A 3 -23.71 24.53 -14.67
CA ARG A 3 -24.08 23.76 -15.88
C ARG A 3 -23.35 22.42 -16.05
N SER A 4 -22.49 22.00 -15.10
CA SER A 4 -21.62 20.82 -15.28
C SER A 4 -22.21 19.49 -14.78
N LEU A 5 -23.06 19.47 -13.75
CA LEU A 5 -23.48 18.19 -13.13
C LEU A 5 -24.41 17.37 -14.04
N THR A 6 -25.36 18.01 -14.71
CA THR A 6 -26.32 17.36 -15.60
C THR A 6 -25.67 16.92 -16.91
N THR A 7 -24.72 17.70 -17.44
CA THR A 7 -23.90 17.30 -18.61
C THR A 7 -22.92 16.18 -18.26
N LEU A 8 -22.35 16.18 -17.04
CA LEU A 8 -21.56 15.07 -16.51
C LEU A 8 -22.37 13.78 -16.41
N ILE A 9 -23.58 13.83 -15.85
CA ILE A 9 -24.48 12.67 -15.74
C ILE A 9 -24.93 12.19 -17.13
N LYS A 10 -25.16 13.10 -18.08
CA LYS A 10 -25.58 12.76 -19.45
C LYS A 10 -24.43 12.12 -20.25
N LYS A 11 -23.20 12.61 -20.12
CA LYS A 11 -21.99 11.97 -20.69
C LYS A 11 -21.69 10.62 -20.02
N TRP A 12 -21.91 10.50 -18.71
CA TRP A 12 -21.81 9.25 -17.95
C TRP A 12 -22.86 8.20 -18.38
N ARG A 13 -24.06 8.63 -18.78
CA ARG A 13 -25.06 7.72 -19.40
C ARG A 13 -24.75 7.42 -20.86
N ALA A 14 -24.25 8.37 -21.63
CA ALA A 14 -23.89 8.15 -23.04
C ALA A 14 -22.73 7.16 -23.20
N SER A 15 -21.76 7.14 -22.28
CA SER A 15 -20.72 6.09 -22.24
C SER A 15 -21.25 4.69 -21.90
N ARG A 16 -22.52 4.56 -21.47
CA ARG A 16 -23.20 3.27 -21.27
C ARG A 16 -23.97 2.80 -22.52
N ASN A 17 -24.26 3.68 -23.47
CA ASN A 17 -25.07 3.38 -24.66
C ASN A 17 -24.24 3.58 -25.94
N ALA A 18 -23.66 2.50 -26.47
CA ALA A 18 -23.09 2.49 -27.81
C ALA A 18 -23.43 1.17 -28.51
N GLY A 19 -24.64 1.12 -29.06
CA GLY A 19 -25.09 0.11 -30.02
C GLY A 19 -24.53 0.32 -31.44
N HIS A 20 -23.42 1.03 -31.59
CA HIS A 20 -22.73 1.17 -32.88
C HIS A 20 -21.76 0.01 -33.08
N GLN A 21 -22.35 -1.03 -33.69
CA GLN A 21 -21.87 -1.98 -34.69
C GLN A 21 -20.43 -2.48 -34.56
N LEU A 22 -20.33 -3.79 -34.33
CA LEU A 22 -19.13 -4.60 -34.58
C LEU A 22 -18.41 -4.20 -35.88
N ASP A 23 -19.15 -3.83 -36.92
CA ASP A 23 -18.62 -3.36 -38.20
C ASP A 23 -17.70 -2.14 -38.05
N ALA A 24 -18.03 -1.19 -37.16
CA ALA A 24 -17.15 -0.05 -36.88
C ALA A 24 -15.88 -0.50 -36.16
N LEU A 25 -15.97 -1.45 -35.23
CA LEU A 25 -14.80 -1.99 -34.53
C LEU A 25 -13.89 -2.76 -35.50
N LEU A 26 -14.45 -3.58 -36.39
CA LEU A 26 -13.71 -4.33 -37.40
C LEU A 26 -13.13 -3.43 -38.51
N ALA A 27 -13.82 -2.36 -38.90
CA ALA A 27 -13.33 -1.41 -39.89
C ALA A 27 -12.11 -0.60 -39.42
N HIS A 28 -11.93 -0.41 -38.10
CA HIS A 28 -10.76 0.24 -37.51
C HIS A 28 -9.66 -0.75 -37.11
N ALA A 29 -9.79 -2.04 -37.47
CA ALA A 29 -8.74 -3.03 -37.23
C ALA A 29 -7.55 -2.73 -38.15
N ASP A 30 -6.52 -2.08 -37.60
CA ASP A 30 -5.26 -1.81 -38.28
C ASP A 30 -4.14 -2.65 -37.65
N ALA A 31 -3.56 -3.56 -38.44
CA ALA A 31 -2.50 -4.44 -37.97
C ALA A 31 -1.12 -3.78 -38.00
N ASP A 32 -0.98 -2.67 -38.73
CA ASP A 32 0.25 -1.89 -38.83
C ASP A 32 0.30 -0.75 -37.78
N ALA A 33 -0.77 -0.61 -36.99
CA ALA A 33 -0.88 0.34 -35.89
C ALA A 33 0.05 0.00 -34.71
N SER A 34 0.24 0.99 -33.82
CA SER A 34 1.09 0.82 -32.64
C SER A 34 0.57 -0.31 -31.75
N TYR A 35 1.46 -0.95 -30.97
CA TYR A 35 1.08 -2.01 -30.03
C TYR A 35 -0.06 -1.57 -29.08
N ALA A 36 -0.05 -0.31 -28.65
CA ALA A 36 -1.06 0.23 -27.74
C ALA A 36 -2.44 0.30 -28.41
N GLU A 37 -2.52 0.72 -29.66
CA GLU A 37 -3.77 0.79 -30.43
C GLU A 37 -4.31 -0.62 -30.75
N ARG A 38 -3.42 -1.55 -31.12
CA ARG A 38 -3.78 -2.96 -31.33
C ARG A 38 -4.31 -3.61 -30.05
N SER A 39 -3.65 -3.34 -28.91
CA SER A 39 -4.09 -3.82 -27.60
C SER A 39 -5.43 -3.23 -27.18
N GLU A 40 -5.64 -1.93 -27.40
CA GLU A 40 -6.92 -1.25 -27.12
C GLU A 40 -8.06 -1.83 -27.97
N TRP A 41 -7.81 -2.06 -29.27
CA TRP A 41 -8.77 -2.71 -30.15
C TRP A 41 -9.19 -4.10 -29.64
N LEU A 42 -8.21 -4.92 -29.22
CA LEU A 42 -8.48 -6.26 -28.69
C LEU A 42 -9.26 -6.23 -27.36
N ILE A 43 -8.97 -5.26 -26.49
CA ILE A 43 -9.73 -5.04 -25.24
C ILE A 43 -11.18 -4.66 -25.55
N GLU A 44 -11.41 -3.75 -26.48
CA GLU A 44 -12.77 -3.34 -26.88
C GLU A 44 -13.53 -4.49 -27.54
N LEU A 45 -12.86 -5.34 -28.34
CA LEU A 45 -13.46 -6.56 -28.89
C LEU A 45 -13.88 -7.52 -27.78
N ALA A 46 -13.02 -7.73 -26.77
CA ALA A 46 -13.32 -8.56 -25.61
C ALA A 46 -14.47 -7.99 -24.76
N HIS A 47 -14.55 -6.67 -24.55
CA HIS A 47 -15.72 -6.05 -23.90
C HIS A 47 -16.98 -6.19 -24.74
N TRP A 48 -16.90 -6.07 -26.07
CA TRP A 48 -18.03 -6.27 -26.96
C TRP A 48 -18.58 -7.70 -26.87
N LEU A 49 -17.72 -8.73 -26.82
CA LEU A 49 -18.13 -10.13 -26.68
C LEU A 49 -18.99 -10.37 -25.43
N ARG A 50 -18.85 -9.55 -24.39
CA ARG A 50 -19.47 -9.78 -23.06
C ARG A 50 -20.65 -8.88 -22.74
N ARG A 51 -20.98 -7.91 -23.58
CA ARG A 51 -22.10 -7.01 -23.29
C ARG A 51 -23.41 -7.81 -23.24
N THR A 52 -24.11 -7.75 -22.12
CA THR A 52 -25.47 -8.26 -21.96
C THR A 52 -26.45 -7.29 -22.63
N GLY A 53 -26.79 -7.59 -23.88
CA GLY A 53 -27.82 -6.86 -24.64
C GLY A 53 -28.40 -7.81 -25.69
N ALA A 54 -29.74 -7.82 -25.81
CA ALA A 54 -30.47 -8.67 -26.72
C ALA A 54 -29.97 -8.44 -28.16
N MET A 55 -29.22 -9.39 -28.70
CA MET A 55 -29.10 -9.50 -30.15
C MET A 55 -30.44 -10.07 -30.62
N ALA A 56 -31.08 -9.41 -31.58
CA ALA A 56 -32.30 -9.91 -32.19
C ALA A 56 -31.97 -11.28 -32.79
N ALA A 57 -32.44 -12.35 -32.15
CA ALA A 57 -32.34 -13.70 -32.65
C ALA A 57 -33.17 -13.76 -33.94
N GLN A 58 -32.50 -13.67 -35.09
CA GLN A 58 -33.07 -14.06 -36.37
C GLN A 58 -32.39 -15.35 -36.78
N ASP A 59 -33.23 -16.39 -36.85
CA ASP A 59 -33.06 -17.66 -37.54
C ASP A 59 -31.97 -18.63 -37.03
N ALA A 60 -32.33 -19.50 -36.08
CA ALA A 60 -31.73 -20.82 -35.95
C ALA A 60 -32.72 -21.85 -35.36
N SER A 61 -32.83 -22.99 -36.02
CA SER A 61 -33.75 -24.11 -35.78
C SER A 61 -33.57 -24.80 -34.41
N ALA A 62 -34.69 -25.22 -33.83
CA ALA A 62 -34.92 -25.50 -32.41
C ALA A 62 -34.25 -26.75 -31.76
N ASP A 63 -33.34 -27.47 -32.42
CA ASP A 63 -32.93 -28.81 -31.93
C ASP A 63 -31.42 -28.99 -31.62
N ARG A 64 -30.57 -27.95 -31.75
CA ARG A 64 -29.12 -28.03 -31.40
C ARG A 64 -28.65 -27.10 -30.26
N ASP A 65 -29.49 -26.19 -29.77
CA ASP A 65 -29.04 -25.04 -28.99
C ASP A 65 -29.50 -25.05 -27.51
N ALA A 66 -28.97 -26.00 -26.73
CA ALA A 66 -28.95 -25.89 -25.27
C ALA A 66 -27.80 -24.98 -24.79
N ASP A 67 -26.62 -25.07 -25.43
CA ASP A 67 -25.41 -24.31 -25.06
C ASP A 67 -25.52 -22.80 -25.35
N VAL A 68 -26.26 -22.41 -26.39
CA VAL A 68 -26.44 -20.99 -26.78
C VAL A 68 -27.17 -20.16 -25.71
N ARG A 69 -27.90 -20.82 -24.80
CA ARG A 69 -28.66 -20.15 -23.73
C ARG A 69 -27.84 -19.88 -22.47
N ALA A 70 -26.70 -20.55 -22.28
CA ALA A 70 -25.91 -20.44 -21.05
C ALA A 70 -24.98 -19.21 -21.04
N TYR A 71 -24.30 -18.93 -22.16
CA TYR A 71 -23.30 -17.86 -22.25
C TYR A 71 -23.54 -16.91 -23.45
N PRO A 72 -23.93 -15.64 -23.21
CA PRO A 72 -24.13 -14.64 -24.28
C PRO A 72 -22.90 -14.40 -25.17
N ALA A 73 -21.70 -14.66 -24.64
CA ALA A 73 -20.44 -14.53 -25.37
C ALA A 73 -20.34 -15.49 -26.56
N HIS A 74 -20.87 -16.71 -26.45
CA HIS A 74 -20.83 -17.71 -27.53
C HIS A 74 -21.64 -17.25 -28.75
N ALA A 75 -22.84 -16.71 -28.54
CA ALA A 75 -23.67 -16.18 -29.62
C ALA A 75 -23.00 -14.98 -30.33
N ARG A 76 -22.36 -14.09 -29.57
CA ARG A 76 -21.61 -12.96 -30.12
C ARG A 76 -20.35 -13.39 -30.86
N LEU A 77 -19.68 -14.44 -30.40
CA LEU A 77 -18.52 -15.02 -31.08
C LEU A 77 -18.93 -15.65 -32.42
N ARG A 78 -20.07 -16.36 -32.48
CA ARG A 78 -20.64 -16.84 -33.76
C ARG A 78 -20.95 -15.69 -34.71
N TYR A 79 -21.55 -14.61 -34.21
CA TYR A 79 -21.83 -13.42 -35.01
C TYR A 79 -20.55 -12.74 -35.51
N LEU A 80 -19.51 -12.64 -34.68
CA LEU A 80 -18.20 -12.13 -35.05
C LEU A 80 -17.62 -12.92 -36.24
N PHE A 81 -17.58 -14.24 -36.13
CA PHE A 81 -17.09 -15.09 -37.22
C PHE A 81 -17.90 -14.93 -38.50
N HIS A 82 -19.22 -14.85 -38.41
CA HIS A 82 -20.08 -14.62 -39.57
C HIS A 82 -19.78 -13.30 -40.30
N VAL A 83 -19.46 -12.23 -39.56
CA VAL A 83 -19.07 -10.94 -40.16
C VAL A 83 -17.66 -11.00 -40.75
N LEU A 84 -16.71 -11.66 -40.09
CA LEU A 84 -15.34 -11.82 -40.58
C LEU A 84 -15.28 -12.68 -41.85
N ASP A 85 -16.05 -13.78 -41.91
CA ASP A 85 -16.11 -14.66 -43.08
C ASP A 85 -16.69 -13.94 -44.31
N ARG A 86 -17.53 -12.91 -44.11
CA ARG A 86 -18.07 -12.05 -45.17
C ARG A 86 -17.12 -10.91 -45.58
N ASN A 87 -16.09 -10.62 -44.78
CA ASN A 87 -15.16 -9.52 -45.00
C ASN A 87 -13.70 -10.00 -44.86
N PRO A 88 -13.12 -10.66 -45.89
CA PRO A 88 -11.78 -11.27 -45.80
C PRO A 88 -10.66 -10.29 -45.43
N ALA A 89 -10.75 -9.03 -45.88
CA ALA A 89 -9.79 -7.99 -45.51
C ALA A 89 -9.79 -7.71 -43.99
N TRP A 90 -10.97 -7.61 -43.37
CA TRP A 90 -11.08 -7.44 -41.91
C TRP A 90 -10.61 -8.70 -41.16
N LYS A 91 -10.90 -9.90 -41.70
CA LYS A 91 -10.39 -11.17 -41.18
C LYS A 91 -8.86 -11.20 -41.18
N ALA A 92 -8.21 -10.76 -42.26
CA ALA A 92 -6.75 -10.68 -42.35
C ALA A 92 -6.14 -9.71 -41.33
N HIS A 93 -6.71 -8.51 -41.17
CA HIS A 93 -6.25 -7.54 -40.17
C HIS A 93 -6.44 -8.04 -38.74
N ALA A 94 -7.61 -8.60 -38.41
CA ALA A 94 -7.88 -9.17 -37.09
C ALA A 94 -6.93 -10.34 -36.75
N ALA A 95 -6.69 -11.24 -37.71
CA ALA A 95 -5.76 -12.36 -37.56
C ALA A 95 -4.33 -11.89 -37.30
N ARG A 96 -3.83 -10.91 -38.09
CA ARG A 96 -2.51 -10.31 -37.90
C ARG A 96 -2.37 -9.57 -36.57
N ILE A 97 -3.41 -8.87 -36.10
CA ILE A 97 -3.40 -8.23 -34.78
C ILE A 97 -3.26 -9.26 -33.67
N LEU A 98 -4.07 -10.33 -33.69
CA LEU A 98 -4.02 -11.40 -32.69
C LEU A 98 -2.64 -12.06 -32.63
N ARG A 99 -2.11 -12.47 -33.79
CA ARG A 99 -0.75 -13.05 -33.88
C ARG A 99 0.33 -12.08 -33.43
N GLY A 100 0.24 -10.81 -33.86
CA GLY A 100 1.21 -9.77 -33.50
C GLY A 100 1.25 -9.51 -31.99
N ILE A 101 0.09 -9.42 -31.34
CA ILE A 101 0.01 -9.25 -29.88
C ILE A 101 0.58 -10.47 -29.16
N LEU A 102 0.26 -11.69 -29.60
CA LEU A 102 0.81 -12.91 -28.99
C LEU A 102 2.33 -13.01 -29.14
N ARG A 103 2.90 -12.55 -30.25
CA ARG A 103 4.37 -12.53 -30.47
C ARG A 103 5.08 -11.41 -29.72
N GLU A 104 4.44 -10.25 -29.56
CA GLU A 104 5.06 -9.06 -28.94
C GLU A 104 4.88 -8.98 -27.42
N CYS A 105 3.91 -9.71 -26.87
CA CYS A 105 3.66 -9.79 -25.43
C CYS A 105 4.62 -10.75 -24.74
N ASP A 106 5.08 -10.38 -23.55
CA ASP A 106 5.73 -11.31 -22.63
C ASP A 106 4.70 -12.27 -22.01
N GLY A 107 4.60 -13.48 -22.57
CA GLY A 107 3.77 -14.57 -22.07
C GLY A 107 4.27 -15.17 -20.75
N ILE A 108 5.55 -15.01 -20.40
CA ILE A 108 6.15 -15.57 -19.18
C ILE A 108 5.46 -14.98 -17.94
N SER A 109 5.14 -13.68 -17.97
CA SER A 109 4.41 -13.01 -16.89
C SER A 109 3.05 -13.65 -16.59
N LEU A 110 2.32 -14.12 -17.61
CA LEU A 110 1.04 -14.79 -17.44
C LEU A 110 1.23 -16.27 -17.05
N LEU A 111 2.12 -16.98 -17.74
CA LEU A 111 2.33 -18.42 -17.55
C LEU A 111 2.99 -18.75 -16.20
N CYS A 112 3.96 -17.95 -15.77
CA CYS A 112 4.71 -18.18 -14.54
C CYS A 112 4.14 -17.45 -13.34
N ASP A 113 3.76 -16.17 -13.48
CA ASP A 113 3.50 -15.29 -12.34
C ASP A 113 2.02 -15.01 -12.06
N ALA A 114 1.11 -15.22 -13.02
CA ALA A 114 -0.32 -15.01 -12.76
C ALA A 114 -0.86 -16.00 -11.71
N GLY A 115 -1.61 -15.47 -10.74
CA GLY A 115 -2.06 -16.23 -9.57
C GLY A 115 -1.00 -16.40 -8.48
N MET A 116 0.29 -16.13 -8.77
CA MET A 116 1.36 -16.38 -7.81
C MET A 116 1.43 -15.28 -6.73
N PRO A 117 1.77 -15.63 -5.48
CA PRO A 117 2.11 -14.63 -4.49
C PRO A 117 3.43 -13.94 -4.83
N VAL A 118 3.40 -12.62 -5.05
CA VAL A 118 4.57 -11.81 -5.45
C VAL A 118 5.36 -11.31 -4.24
N HIS A 119 4.69 -10.99 -3.14
CA HIS A 119 5.29 -10.40 -1.95
C HIS A 119 5.17 -11.29 -0.72
N SER A 120 6.28 -11.51 0.00
CA SER A 120 6.32 -12.25 1.27
C SER A 120 5.61 -11.53 2.44
N GLY A 121 4.79 -10.53 2.14
CA GLY A 121 3.96 -9.80 3.09
C GLY A 121 2.50 -9.83 2.66
N PHE A 122 1.63 -10.34 3.53
CA PHE A 122 0.18 -10.24 3.41
C PHE A 122 -0.28 -8.81 3.12
N PHE A 123 0.28 -7.81 3.80
CA PHE A 123 -0.05 -6.41 3.55
C PHE A 123 0.44 -5.93 2.18
N GLY A 124 1.61 -6.36 1.71
CA GLY A 124 2.08 -6.07 0.36
C GLY A 124 1.10 -6.60 -0.68
N ALA A 125 0.71 -7.87 -0.56
CA ALA A 125 -0.29 -8.48 -1.45
C ALA A 125 -1.69 -7.86 -1.28
N LEU A 126 -2.09 -7.47 -0.06
CA LEU A 126 -3.40 -6.85 0.21
C LEU A 126 -3.45 -5.45 -0.39
N PHE A 127 -2.40 -4.67 -0.19
CA PHE A 127 -2.27 -3.34 -0.76
C PHE A 127 -2.14 -3.38 -2.27
N GLU A 128 -1.37 -4.31 -2.85
CA GLU A 128 -1.27 -4.53 -4.29
C GLU A 128 -2.63 -4.93 -4.90
N ARG A 129 -3.43 -5.73 -4.19
CA ARG A 129 -4.78 -6.10 -4.64
C ARG A 129 -5.78 -4.95 -4.51
N ILE A 130 -5.67 -4.15 -3.45
CA ILE A 130 -6.46 -2.92 -3.32
C ILE A 130 -6.05 -1.93 -4.40
N ASP A 131 -4.75 -1.79 -4.68
CA ASP A 131 -4.16 -0.92 -5.72
C ASP A 131 -4.63 -1.32 -7.11
N SER A 132 -4.48 -2.60 -7.49
CA SER A 132 -4.96 -3.12 -8.77
C SER A 132 -6.49 -3.05 -8.93
N SER A 133 -7.27 -3.15 -7.83
CA SER A 133 -8.72 -2.92 -7.87
C SER A 133 -9.12 -1.45 -8.11
N LEU A 134 -8.26 -0.50 -7.70
CA LEU A 134 -8.50 0.94 -7.84
C LEU A 134 -7.94 1.50 -9.15
N ILE A 135 -6.84 0.92 -9.64
CA ILE A 135 -6.03 1.42 -10.75
C ILE A 135 -5.78 0.25 -11.72
N PRO A 136 -6.56 0.19 -12.82
CA PRO A 136 -6.33 -0.82 -13.85
C PRO A 136 -4.93 -0.68 -14.48
N PRO A 137 -4.30 -1.79 -14.91
CA PRO A 137 -3.02 -1.74 -15.59
C PRO A 137 -3.12 -0.95 -16.92
N ALA A 138 -2.00 -0.37 -17.36
CA ALA A 138 -1.98 0.41 -18.59
C ALA A 138 -1.94 -0.53 -19.83
N PRO A 139 -2.75 -0.27 -20.88
CA PRO A 139 -2.88 -1.15 -22.05
C PRO A 139 -1.64 -1.17 -22.95
N ASN A 140 -0.69 -0.27 -22.74
CA ASN A 140 0.57 -0.22 -23.49
C ASN A 140 1.67 -1.13 -22.93
N ARG A 141 1.42 -1.83 -21.81
CA ARG A 141 2.37 -2.80 -21.27
C ARG A 141 2.38 -4.04 -22.16
N ARG A 142 3.57 -4.50 -22.54
CA ARG A 142 3.79 -5.76 -23.27
C ARG A 142 3.76 -6.96 -22.33
N GLU A 143 2.81 -6.98 -21.41
CA GLU A 143 2.62 -8.03 -20.40
C GLU A 143 1.26 -8.68 -20.67
N LEU A 144 1.27 -9.98 -20.96
CA LEU A 144 0.03 -10.69 -21.30
C LEU A 144 -0.94 -10.75 -20.09
N SER A 145 -0.41 -10.77 -18.87
CA SER A 145 -1.20 -10.69 -17.62
C SER A 145 -1.96 -9.36 -17.48
N ALA A 146 -1.32 -8.24 -17.83
CA ALA A 146 -1.97 -6.93 -17.85
C ALA A 146 -3.09 -6.87 -18.89
N LEU A 147 -2.86 -7.45 -20.07
CA LEU A 147 -3.86 -7.52 -21.12
C LEU A 147 -5.05 -8.40 -20.73
N PHE A 148 -4.80 -9.59 -20.15
CA PHE A 148 -5.84 -10.49 -19.63
C PHE A 148 -6.68 -9.82 -18.55
N THR A 149 -6.08 -9.00 -17.70
CA THR A 149 -6.79 -8.22 -16.67
C THR A 149 -7.82 -7.27 -17.29
N LEU A 150 -7.45 -6.57 -18.37
CA LEU A 150 -8.32 -5.62 -19.05
C LEU A 150 -9.37 -6.34 -19.91
N MET A 151 -8.97 -7.46 -20.52
CA MET A 151 -9.80 -8.32 -21.37
C MET A 151 -10.72 -9.24 -20.59
N PHE A 152 -10.50 -9.54 -19.31
CA PHE A 152 -11.32 -10.48 -18.54
C PHE A 152 -11.55 -10.01 -17.08
N PRO A 153 -12.27 -8.89 -16.84
CA PRO A 153 -12.56 -8.38 -15.49
C PRO A 153 -13.51 -9.19 -14.60
N THR A 154 -14.23 -10.21 -15.10
CA THR A 154 -15.32 -10.87 -14.35
C THR A 154 -15.07 -12.37 -14.14
N PRO A 155 -15.44 -12.96 -12.98
CA PRO A 155 -15.26 -14.40 -12.70
C PRO A 155 -15.96 -15.31 -13.70
N ASP A 156 -17.06 -14.84 -14.29
CA ASP A 156 -17.80 -15.56 -15.33
C ASP A 156 -16.96 -15.72 -16.61
N ASP A 157 -15.88 -14.94 -16.78
CA ASP A 157 -15.01 -15.00 -17.95
C ASP A 157 -14.32 -16.36 -18.11
N ALA A 158 -13.79 -16.91 -17.02
CA ALA A 158 -13.16 -18.22 -17.06
C ALA A 158 -14.18 -19.31 -17.42
N GLN A 159 -15.41 -19.20 -16.92
CA GLN A 159 -16.46 -20.22 -17.10
C GLN A 159 -16.93 -20.31 -18.56
N TRP A 160 -17.15 -19.18 -19.25
CA TRP A 160 -17.59 -19.24 -20.64
C TRP A 160 -16.47 -19.65 -21.60
N ILE A 161 -15.21 -19.35 -21.26
CA ILE A 161 -14.02 -19.77 -22.04
C ILE A 161 -13.84 -21.29 -21.92
N ASP A 162 -13.92 -21.85 -20.71
CA ASP A 162 -13.83 -23.30 -20.45
C ASP A 162 -14.96 -24.06 -21.15
N ALA A 163 -16.15 -23.46 -21.21
CA ALA A 163 -17.33 -24.04 -21.86
C ALA A 163 -17.43 -23.77 -23.38
N LEU A 164 -16.34 -23.35 -24.06
CA LEU A 164 -16.38 -23.09 -25.50
C LEU A 164 -16.66 -24.37 -26.30
N PRO A 165 -17.71 -24.38 -27.16
CA PRO A 165 -18.00 -25.52 -28.04
C PRO A 165 -16.92 -25.75 -29.12
N ASP A 166 -16.78 -26.99 -29.57
CA ASP A 166 -15.81 -27.41 -30.59
C ASP A 166 -15.90 -26.60 -31.89
N ASP A 167 -17.12 -26.23 -32.31
CA ASP A 167 -17.34 -25.43 -33.52
C ASP A 167 -16.70 -24.04 -33.43
N LEU A 168 -16.74 -23.43 -32.24
CA LEU A 168 -16.17 -22.12 -31.97
C LEU A 168 -14.65 -22.20 -31.76
N LEU A 169 -14.16 -23.25 -31.11
CA LEU A 169 -12.72 -23.51 -30.95
C LEU A 169 -12.03 -23.69 -32.30
N ALA A 170 -12.63 -24.49 -33.19
CA ALA A 170 -12.10 -24.69 -34.54
C ALA A 170 -12.06 -23.37 -35.35
N ARG A 171 -13.09 -22.52 -35.22
CA ARG A 171 -13.13 -21.20 -35.88
C ARG A 171 -12.13 -20.21 -35.30
N LEU A 172 -11.85 -20.26 -33.99
CA LEU A 172 -10.79 -19.47 -33.36
C LEU A 172 -9.41 -19.89 -33.91
N ALA A 173 -9.14 -21.18 -34.01
CA ALA A 173 -7.92 -21.71 -34.63
C ALA A 173 -7.80 -21.31 -36.10
N ASP A 174 -8.89 -21.37 -36.88
CA ASP A 174 -8.92 -20.89 -38.27
C ASP A 174 -8.60 -19.40 -38.36
N LEU A 175 -9.16 -18.57 -37.48
CA LEU A 175 -8.88 -17.13 -37.47
C LEU A 175 -7.40 -16.84 -37.17
N ILE A 176 -6.81 -17.52 -36.18
CA ILE A 176 -5.39 -17.33 -35.84
C ILE A 176 -4.49 -17.78 -37.00
N SER A 177 -4.87 -18.84 -37.71
CA SER A 177 -4.13 -19.40 -38.85
C SER A 177 -4.49 -18.79 -40.22
N PHE A 178 -5.37 -17.78 -40.25
CA PHE A 178 -5.79 -17.12 -41.48
C PHE A 178 -4.71 -16.19 -42.03
N ASP A 179 -4.46 -16.26 -43.35
CA ASP A 179 -3.51 -15.40 -44.08
C ASP A 179 -2.09 -15.35 -43.46
N VAL A 180 -1.60 -16.53 -43.01
CA VAL A 180 -0.25 -16.68 -42.47
C VAL A 180 0.74 -16.73 -43.64
N THR A 181 1.75 -15.84 -43.61
CA THR A 181 2.79 -15.78 -44.64
C THR A 181 3.76 -16.96 -44.54
N GLU A 182 4.52 -17.25 -45.61
CA GLU A 182 5.56 -18.30 -45.59
C GLU A 182 6.61 -18.06 -44.48
N GLU A 183 6.98 -16.81 -44.22
CA GLU A 183 7.88 -16.41 -43.12
C GLU A 183 7.26 -16.67 -41.73
N GLU A 184 5.95 -16.48 -41.58
CA GLU A 184 5.22 -16.81 -40.34
C GLU A 184 4.96 -18.31 -40.19
N ARG A 185 4.86 -19.08 -41.29
CA ARG A 185 4.71 -20.56 -41.27
C ARG A 185 5.98 -21.28 -40.87
N HIS A 186 7.14 -20.71 -41.22
CA HIS A 186 8.46 -21.23 -40.86
C HIS A 186 8.93 -20.78 -39.46
N GLU A 187 8.05 -20.14 -38.67
CA GLU A 187 8.24 -19.87 -37.25
C GLU A 187 7.50 -20.96 -36.43
N PRO A 188 8.19 -22.02 -35.95
CA PRO A 188 7.54 -23.09 -35.20
C PRO A 188 6.89 -22.57 -33.92
N GLY A 189 5.57 -22.77 -33.75
CA GLY A 189 4.82 -22.73 -32.49
C GLY A 189 5.31 -21.77 -31.40
N SER A 190 5.17 -20.45 -31.57
CA SER A 190 5.61 -19.47 -30.55
C SER A 190 5.04 -19.77 -29.16
N PHE A 191 3.76 -20.14 -29.08
CA PHE A 191 3.11 -20.49 -27.82
C PHE A 191 3.63 -21.81 -27.21
N SER A 192 3.95 -22.82 -28.04
CA SER A 192 4.58 -24.07 -27.58
C SER A 192 5.97 -23.80 -26.99
N ARG A 193 6.75 -22.91 -27.62
CA ARG A 193 8.04 -22.45 -27.11
C ARG A 193 7.89 -21.63 -25.84
N ASP A 194 6.89 -20.76 -25.75
CA ASP A 194 6.58 -19.97 -24.55
C ASP A 194 6.18 -20.87 -23.37
N LEU A 195 5.39 -21.93 -23.62
CA LEU A 195 5.06 -22.95 -22.63
C LEU A 195 6.31 -23.69 -22.13
N LEU A 196 7.19 -24.10 -23.04
CA LEU A 196 8.42 -24.79 -22.70
C LEU A 196 9.40 -23.88 -21.94
N ALA A 197 9.52 -22.61 -22.35
CA ALA A 197 10.32 -21.60 -21.65
C ALA A 197 9.76 -21.27 -20.26
N ALA A 198 8.43 -21.21 -20.11
CA ALA A 198 7.78 -21.04 -18.82
C ALA A 198 8.01 -22.26 -17.91
N LEU A 199 7.93 -23.48 -18.43
CA LEU A 199 8.27 -24.71 -17.71
C LEU A 199 9.72 -24.72 -17.23
N HIS A 200 10.65 -24.30 -18.10
CA HIS A 200 12.06 -24.14 -17.75
C HIS A 200 12.24 -23.15 -16.61
N ASN A 201 11.60 -21.98 -16.71
CA ASN A 201 11.68 -20.93 -15.71
C ASN A 201 11.13 -21.41 -14.36
N LEU A 202 9.93 -22.01 -14.34
CA LEU A 202 9.31 -22.55 -13.14
C LEU A 202 10.19 -23.62 -12.48
N THR A 203 10.75 -24.54 -13.28
CA THR A 203 11.67 -25.57 -12.81
C THR A 203 12.90 -24.96 -12.14
N CYS A 204 13.53 -23.97 -12.76
CA CYS A 204 14.65 -23.24 -12.17
C CYS A 204 14.28 -22.52 -10.86
N GLN A 205 13.10 -21.90 -10.80
CA GLN A 205 12.59 -21.24 -9.59
C GLN A 205 12.30 -22.23 -8.46
N ILE A 206 11.72 -23.38 -8.77
CA ILE A 206 11.46 -24.47 -7.81
C ILE A 206 12.78 -25.00 -7.26
N SER A 207 13.73 -25.35 -8.14
CA SER A 207 15.06 -25.82 -7.75
C SER A 207 15.81 -24.80 -6.88
N SER A 208 15.81 -23.52 -7.27
CA SER A 208 16.46 -22.46 -6.49
C SER A 208 15.87 -22.32 -5.09
N THR A 209 14.53 -22.36 -4.97
CA THR A 209 13.83 -22.25 -3.70
C THR A 209 14.06 -23.49 -2.82
N GLY A 210 13.91 -24.69 -3.41
CA GLY A 210 14.07 -25.97 -2.71
C GLY A 210 15.50 -26.23 -2.23
N LEU A 211 16.50 -25.81 -3.01
CA LEU A 211 17.91 -25.89 -2.64
C LEU A 211 18.36 -24.76 -1.72
N SER A 212 17.50 -23.81 -1.32
CA SER A 212 17.91 -22.76 -0.38
C SER A 212 18.23 -23.32 1.01
N GLN A 213 19.15 -22.70 1.76
CA GLN A 213 19.45 -23.10 3.14
C GLN A 213 18.19 -23.12 4.02
N THR A 214 17.28 -22.19 3.75
CA THR A 214 15.99 -22.02 4.43
C THR A 214 15.08 -23.24 4.30
N VAL A 215 15.03 -23.87 3.13
CA VAL A 215 14.24 -25.09 2.90
C VAL A 215 15.04 -26.32 3.34
N ARG A 216 16.32 -26.42 2.96
CA ARG A 216 17.17 -27.58 3.27
C ARG A 216 17.32 -27.87 4.76
N SER A 217 17.41 -26.85 5.62
CA SER A 217 17.58 -27.06 7.06
C SER A 217 16.32 -27.60 7.77
N ARG A 218 15.23 -27.82 7.02
CA ARG A 218 13.90 -28.20 7.51
C ARG A 218 13.31 -29.39 6.76
N LEU A 219 14.07 -29.97 5.83
CA LEU A 219 13.75 -31.27 5.26
C LEU A 219 13.75 -32.31 6.40
N SER A 220 12.94 -33.36 6.23
CA SER A 220 12.91 -34.49 7.16
C SER A 220 14.33 -35.03 7.40
N ASP A 221 14.58 -35.52 8.61
CA ASP A 221 15.91 -35.96 9.05
C ASP A 221 16.56 -37.01 8.14
N ASP A 222 15.74 -37.78 7.42
CA ASP A 222 16.16 -38.78 6.43
C ASP A 222 16.55 -38.16 5.07
N ASP A 223 15.89 -37.07 4.65
CA ASP A 223 16.18 -36.33 3.42
C ASP A 223 17.31 -35.32 3.58
N ALA A 224 17.48 -34.75 4.78
CA ALA A 224 18.56 -33.82 5.09
C ALA A 224 19.95 -34.50 5.10
N ARG A 225 20.00 -35.83 5.28
CA ARG A 225 21.24 -36.64 5.28
C ARG A 225 21.61 -37.19 3.91
N LYS A 226 20.70 -37.13 2.94
CA LYS A 226 20.97 -37.57 1.56
C LYS A 226 21.93 -36.59 0.87
N PRO A 227 22.85 -37.07 0.01
CA PRO A 227 23.68 -36.20 -0.81
C PRO A 227 22.83 -35.22 -1.62
N LEU A 228 23.33 -34.00 -1.84
CA LEU A 228 22.56 -32.96 -2.53
C LEU A 228 22.15 -33.41 -3.95
N GLU A 229 23.00 -34.21 -4.60
CA GLU A 229 22.79 -34.68 -5.97
C GLU A 229 21.62 -35.66 -6.09
N THR A 230 21.19 -36.28 -4.99
CA THR A 230 20.07 -37.24 -4.99
C THR A 230 18.74 -36.57 -4.64
N GLN A 231 18.75 -35.30 -4.22
CA GLN A 231 17.53 -34.56 -3.90
C GLN A 231 16.71 -34.24 -5.17
N PRO A 232 15.36 -34.30 -5.10
CA PRO A 232 14.51 -34.07 -6.27
C PRO A 232 14.66 -32.64 -6.82
N PHE A 233 14.81 -31.64 -5.93
CA PHE A 233 15.05 -30.24 -6.33
C PHE A 233 16.33 -30.06 -7.16
N TYR A 234 17.38 -30.85 -6.90
CA TYR A 234 18.63 -30.80 -7.66
C TYR A 234 18.49 -31.43 -9.05
N ARG A 235 17.75 -32.55 -9.14
CA ARG A 235 17.56 -33.31 -10.39
C ARG A 235 16.59 -32.65 -11.37
N LEU A 236 15.72 -31.76 -10.90
CA LEU A 236 14.63 -31.16 -11.67
C LEU A 236 15.12 -30.37 -12.91
N THR A 237 16.13 -29.52 -12.78
CA THR A 237 16.67 -28.74 -13.92
C THR A 237 17.31 -29.64 -14.98
N ARG A 238 17.99 -30.72 -14.56
CA ARG A 238 18.56 -31.70 -15.51
C ARG A 238 17.47 -32.45 -16.26
N ALA A 239 16.39 -32.83 -15.58
CA ALA A 239 15.26 -33.49 -16.23
C ALA A 239 14.56 -32.56 -17.25
N MET A 240 14.41 -31.28 -16.91
CA MET A 240 13.87 -30.30 -17.85
C MET A 240 14.74 -30.14 -19.11
N LEU A 241 16.06 -30.01 -18.96
CA LEU A 241 17.00 -29.97 -20.09
C LEU A 241 16.93 -31.24 -20.96
N ALA A 242 16.70 -32.40 -20.34
CA ALA A 242 16.54 -33.66 -21.06
C ALA A 242 15.24 -33.69 -21.88
N VAL A 243 14.14 -33.13 -21.36
CA VAL A 243 12.88 -32.94 -22.10
C VAL A 243 13.09 -32.02 -23.30
N GLU A 244 13.76 -30.87 -23.12
CA GLU A 244 14.05 -29.93 -24.22
C GLU A 244 14.91 -30.58 -25.31
N THR A 245 15.94 -31.32 -24.90
CA THR A 245 16.83 -32.04 -25.84
C THR A 245 16.08 -33.14 -26.60
N ALA A 246 15.22 -33.90 -25.89
CA ALA A 246 14.40 -34.93 -26.52
C ALA A 246 13.35 -34.34 -27.44
N HIS A 247 12.79 -33.17 -27.11
CA HIS A 247 11.84 -32.46 -27.97
C HIS A 247 12.48 -32.00 -29.28
N ALA A 248 13.64 -31.34 -29.21
CA ALA A 248 14.38 -30.92 -30.40
C ALA A 248 14.72 -32.12 -31.30
N ALA A 249 15.15 -33.24 -30.70
CA ALA A 249 15.43 -34.46 -31.44
C ALA A 249 14.18 -35.04 -32.15
N VAL A 250 12.99 -34.90 -31.57
CA VAL A 250 11.72 -35.32 -32.20
C VAL A 250 11.34 -34.37 -33.34
N GLU A 251 11.56 -33.07 -33.21
CA GLU A 251 11.36 -32.11 -34.31
C GLU A 251 12.27 -32.42 -35.51
N ASP A 252 13.49 -32.90 -35.24
CA ASP A 252 14.45 -33.39 -36.24
C ASP A 252 14.12 -34.82 -36.78
N GLY A 253 12.95 -35.38 -36.45
CA GLY A 253 12.50 -36.69 -36.93
C GLY A 253 12.95 -37.90 -36.11
N GLY A 254 13.43 -37.67 -34.88
CA GLY A 254 13.81 -38.72 -33.93
C GLY A 254 12.62 -39.45 -33.28
N ASP A 255 12.93 -40.48 -32.48
CA ASP A 255 11.94 -41.35 -31.84
C ASP A 255 11.12 -40.62 -30.74
N PRO A 256 9.78 -40.49 -30.88
CA PRO A 256 8.90 -39.87 -29.88
C PRO A 256 8.90 -40.60 -28.52
N SER A 257 9.28 -41.88 -28.46
CA SER A 257 9.26 -42.67 -27.23
C SER A 257 10.20 -42.09 -26.15
N LYS A 258 11.33 -41.52 -26.60
CA LYS A 258 12.32 -40.90 -25.71
C LYS A 258 11.78 -39.63 -25.07
N LEU A 259 11.07 -38.80 -25.83
CA LEU A 259 10.41 -37.61 -25.29
C LEU A 259 9.38 -38.00 -24.21
N LEU A 260 8.56 -39.03 -24.48
CA LEU A 260 7.58 -39.51 -23.51
C LEU A 260 8.24 -40.03 -22.23
N HIS A 261 9.39 -40.71 -22.35
CA HIS A 261 10.18 -41.15 -21.21
C HIS A 261 10.65 -39.97 -20.33
N GLU A 262 11.30 -38.96 -20.94
CA GLU A 262 11.81 -37.80 -20.21
C GLU A 262 10.67 -36.98 -19.57
N VAL A 263 9.53 -36.84 -20.25
CA VAL A 263 8.33 -36.17 -19.71
C VAL A 263 7.78 -36.90 -18.49
N ASN A 264 7.69 -38.23 -18.54
CA ASN A 264 7.23 -39.03 -17.40
C ASN A 264 8.21 -38.94 -16.23
N TYR A 265 9.50 -38.90 -16.50
CA TYR A 265 10.52 -38.71 -15.47
C TYR A 265 10.44 -37.32 -14.82
N LEU A 266 10.21 -36.26 -15.61
CA LEU A 266 9.97 -34.91 -15.07
C LEU A 266 8.73 -34.86 -14.17
N ARG A 267 7.63 -35.53 -14.54
CA ARG A 267 6.42 -35.64 -13.70
C ARG A 267 6.72 -36.29 -12.36
N VAL A 268 7.45 -37.41 -12.35
CA VAL A 268 7.86 -38.08 -11.11
C VAL A 268 8.68 -37.15 -10.21
N LEU A 269 9.60 -36.36 -10.79
CA LEU A 269 10.39 -35.41 -10.01
C LEU A 269 9.57 -34.23 -9.46
N LEU A 270 8.56 -33.75 -10.20
CA LEU A 270 7.62 -32.73 -9.70
C LEU A 270 6.80 -33.27 -8.51
N ASP A 271 6.33 -34.52 -8.59
CA ASP A 271 5.65 -35.22 -7.49
C ASP A 271 6.55 -35.39 -6.27
N GLU A 272 7.80 -35.83 -6.46
CA GLU A 272 8.79 -35.93 -5.37
C GLU A 272 9.09 -34.56 -4.74
N CYS A 273 9.20 -33.50 -5.55
CA CYS A 273 9.34 -32.13 -5.06
C CYS A 273 8.13 -31.75 -4.20
N ARG A 274 6.90 -32.03 -4.64
CA ARG A 274 5.68 -31.72 -3.89
C ARG A 274 5.68 -32.38 -2.52
N ILE A 275 6.02 -33.68 -2.45
CA ILE A 275 6.12 -34.42 -1.18
C ILE A 275 7.15 -33.77 -0.25
N ALA A 276 8.34 -33.42 -0.77
CA ALA A 276 9.38 -32.77 0.03
C ALA A 276 8.95 -31.37 0.55
N VAL A 277 8.19 -30.61 -0.23
CA VAL A 277 7.62 -29.32 0.18
C VAL A 277 6.59 -29.48 1.30
N ASP A 278 5.76 -30.52 1.22
CA ASP A 278 4.74 -30.82 2.24
C ASP A 278 5.37 -31.19 3.59
N ASP A 279 6.48 -31.94 3.56
CA ASP A 279 7.26 -32.27 4.75
C ASP A 279 7.87 -31.04 5.43
N VAL A 280 8.45 -30.11 4.64
CA VAL A 280 8.99 -28.85 5.13
C VAL A 280 7.89 -27.99 5.77
N PHE A 281 6.70 -27.96 5.16
CA PHE A 281 5.54 -27.27 5.71
C PHE A 281 5.11 -27.88 7.07
N ALA A 282 5.05 -29.21 7.15
CA ALA A 282 4.71 -29.92 8.38
C ALA A 282 5.76 -29.69 9.50
N HIS A 283 7.04 -29.59 9.16
CA HIS A 283 8.12 -29.25 10.09
C HIS A 283 8.01 -27.81 10.62
N LEU A 284 7.71 -26.85 9.75
CA LEU A 284 7.50 -25.44 10.14
C LEU A 284 6.35 -25.26 11.13
N TYR A 285 5.27 -26.03 10.97
CA TYR A 285 4.12 -25.99 11.87
C TYR A 285 4.46 -26.49 13.28
N ARG A 286 5.36 -27.48 13.41
CA ARG A 286 5.74 -28.09 14.69
C ARG A 286 6.86 -27.35 15.44
N ASN A 287 7.80 -26.73 14.72
CA ASN A 287 9.05 -26.19 15.31
C ASN A 287 9.15 -24.65 15.33
N GLY A 288 8.07 -23.95 14.96
CA GLY A 288 8.00 -22.50 14.97
C GLY A 288 8.09 -21.90 13.57
N VAL A 289 7.20 -20.94 13.31
CA VAL A 289 6.91 -20.44 11.96
C VAL A 289 7.67 -19.15 11.65
N SER A 290 8.34 -19.06 10.50
CA SER A 290 8.73 -17.79 9.89
C SER A 290 7.78 -17.49 8.73
N VAL A 291 7.18 -16.30 8.73
CA VAL A 291 6.18 -15.87 7.72
C VAL A 291 6.78 -15.88 6.31
N ASP A 292 8.03 -15.44 6.19
CA ASP A 292 8.74 -15.42 4.91
C ASP A 292 8.95 -16.85 4.39
N ILE A 293 9.25 -17.80 5.27
CA ILE A 293 9.49 -19.19 4.88
C ILE A 293 8.20 -19.88 4.48
N VAL A 294 7.12 -19.70 5.25
CA VAL A 294 5.80 -20.25 4.89
C VAL A 294 5.35 -19.73 3.53
N PHE A 295 5.59 -18.45 3.27
CA PHE A 295 5.31 -17.85 1.96
C PHE A 295 6.14 -18.48 0.83
N GLN A 296 7.45 -18.68 1.03
CA GLN A 296 8.31 -19.32 0.02
C GLN A 296 7.87 -20.77 -0.26
N VAL A 297 7.48 -21.52 0.77
CA VAL A 297 6.98 -22.90 0.67
C VAL A 297 5.64 -22.93 -0.08
N GLU A 298 4.71 -22.03 0.24
CA GLU A 298 3.42 -21.92 -0.44
C GLU A 298 3.56 -21.49 -1.90
N ARG A 299 4.44 -20.52 -2.18
CA ARG A 299 4.79 -20.12 -3.54
C ARG A 299 5.40 -21.26 -4.34
N MET A 300 6.24 -22.09 -3.71
CA MET A 300 6.83 -23.25 -4.34
C MET A 300 5.78 -24.32 -4.68
N ARG A 301 4.79 -24.58 -3.80
CA ARG A 301 3.65 -25.47 -4.11
C ARG A 301 2.88 -25.01 -5.34
N MET A 302 2.52 -23.72 -5.40
CA MET A 302 1.80 -23.17 -6.56
C MET A 302 2.62 -23.26 -7.85
N ARG A 303 3.93 -23.04 -7.78
CA ARG A 303 4.82 -23.21 -8.94
C ARG A 303 4.91 -24.65 -9.43
N ILE A 304 4.95 -25.63 -8.53
CA ILE A 304 4.94 -27.06 -8.89
C ILE A 304 3.62 -27.39 -9.60
N LEU A 305 2.48 -26.98 -9.03
CA LEU A 305 1.17 -27.18 -9.67
C LEU A 305 1.09 -26.50 -11.03
N ARG A 306 1.56 -25.25 -11.16
CA ARG A 306 1.61 -24.54 -12.44
C ARG A 306 2.48 -25.28 -13.45
N ALA A 307 3.64 -25.79 -13.05
CA ALA A 307 4.51 -26.57 -13.93
C ALA A 307 3.82 -27.84 -14.43
N GLU A 308 3.07 -28.56 -13.58
CA GLU A 308 2.25 -29.70 -14.01
C GLU A 308 1.18 -29.29 -15.04
N THR A 309 0.46 -28.18 -14.79
CA THR A 309 -0.55 -27.65 -15.71
C THR A 309 0.05 -27.28 -17.06
N LEU A 310 1.17 -26.55 -17.08
CA LEU A 310 1.85 -26.16 -18.32
C LEU A 310 2.42 -27.37 -19.08
N LEU A 311 2.91 -28.39 -18.36
CA LEU A 311 3.43 -29.61 -18.96
C LEU A 311 2.31 -30.41 -19.64
N ASN A 312 1.15 -30.51 -18.99
CA ASN A 312 -0.03 -31.16 -19.57
C ASN A 312 -0.53 -30.40 -20.81
N ALA A 313 -0.61 -29.07 -20.74
CA ALA A 313 -0.97 -28.24 -21.89
C ALA A 313 0.02 -28.38 -23.04
N TRP A 314 1.33 -28.38 -22.76
CA TRP A 314 2.35 -28.53 -23.79
C TRP A 314 2.30 -29.89 -24.50
N MET A 315 2.00 -30.97 -23.75
CA MET A 315 1.78 -32.31 -24.31
C MET A 315 0.47 -32.43 -25.10
N ALA A 316 -0.56 -31.65 -24.74
CA ALA A 316 -1.86 -31.62 -25.38
C ALA A 316 -2.05 -30.36 -26.26
N ARG A 317 -0.96 -29.82 -26.82
CA ARG A 317 -1.00 -28.56 -27.59
C ARG A 317 -1.89 -28.59 -28.85
N ASP A 318 -2.13 -29.78 -29.38
CA ASP A 318 -3.01 -29.99 -30.54
C ASP A 318 -4.49 -30.16 -30.12
N ASP A 319 -4.76 -30.29 -28.81
CA ASP A 319 -6.10 -30.34 -28.24
C ASP A 319 -6.59 -28.92 -27.92
N LEU A 320 -7.49 -28.41 -28.77
CA LEU A 320 -8.09 -27.09 -28.61
C LEU A 320 -8.86 -26.94 -27.30
N HIS A 321 -9.45 -28.03 -26.79
CA HIS A 321 -10.18 -28.00 -25.53
C HIS A 321 -9.21 -27.87 -24.34
N GLY A 322 -8.09 -28.58 -24.39
CA GLY A 322 -6.97 -28.41 -23.46
C GLY A 322 -6.43 -26.97 -23.43
N MET A 323 -6.34 -26.31 -24.59
CA MET A 323 -5.90 -24.91 -24.68
C MET A 323 -6.93 -23.91 -24.13
N ALA A 324 -8.22 -24.16 -24.38
CA ALA A 324 -9.31 -23.36 -23.82
C ALA A 324 -9.33 -23.46 -22.29
N ARG A 325 -9.18 -24.67 -21.75
CA ARG A 325 -9.08 -24.93 -20.32
C ARG A 325 -7.87 -24.25 -19.69
N LEU A 326 -6.69 -24.36 -20.30
CA LEU A 326 -5.50 -23.63 -19.82
C LEU A 326 -5.76 -22.12 -19.79
N THR A 327 -6.39 -21.59 -20.85
CA THR A 327 -6.72 -20.16 -20.93
C THR A 327 -7.69 -19.76 -19.82
N ALA A 328 -8.72 -20.56 -19.56
CA ALA A 328 -9.66 -20.35 -18.46
C ALA A 328 -8.97 -20.40 -17.08
N GLU A 329 -8.10 -21.38 -16.84
CA GLU A 329 -7.32 -21.50 -15.60
C GLU A 329 -6.35 -20.30 -15.41
N LEU A 330 -5.76 -19.77 -16.48
CA LEU A 330 -4.93 -18.56 -16.44
C LEU A 330 -5.75 -17.29 -16.19
N VAL A 331 -6.93 -17.18 -16.80
CA VAL A 331 -7.88 -16.07 -16.56
C VAL A 331 -8.33 -16.08 -15.10
N ASP A 332 -8.78 -17.23 -14.59
CA ASP A 332 -9.21 -17.37 -13.19
C ASP A 332 -8.06 -17.07 -12.22
N ALA A 333 -6.87 -17.63 -12.46
CA ALA A 333 -5.70 -17.36 -11.64
C ALA A 333 -5.31 -15.86 -11.63
N ASN A 334 -5.35 -15.20 -12.79
CA ASN A 334 -5.05 -13.78 -12.93
C ASN A 334 -6.10 -12.87 -12.28
N GLN A 335 -7.37 -13.30 -12.22
CA GLN A 335 -8.40 -12.58 -11.47
C GLN A 335 -8.28 -12.81 -9.96
N ASN A 336 -8.02 -14.06 -9.55
CA ASN A 336 -7.85 -14.43 -8.15
C ASN A 336 -6.60 -13.81 -7.53
N SER A 337 -5.56 -13.50 -8.32
CA SER A 337 -4.41 -12.70 -7.88
C SER A 337 -4.77 -11.24 -7.59
N GLN A 338 -5.85 -10.70 -8.18
CA GLN A 338 -6.32 -9.32 -7.99
C GLN A 338 -7.40 -9.20 -6.91
N SER A 339 -8.02 -10.31 -6.50
CA SER A 339 -9.11 -10.32 -5.51
C SER A 339 -8.62 -10.14 -4.06
N VAL A 340 -8.98 -9.01 -3.46
CA VAL A 340 -8.74 -8.68 -2.04
C VAL A 340 -9.45 -9.70 -1.11
N THR A 341 -10.69 -10.05 -1.43
CA THR A 341 -11.50 -10.99 -0.61
C THR A 341 -10.88 -12.38 -0.57
N HIS A 342 -10.36 -12.84 -1.71
CA HIS A 342 -9.66 -14.13 -1.79
C HIS A 342 -8.40 -14.12 -0.91
N LEU A 343 -7.60 -13.05 -0.96
CA LEU A 343 -6.38 -12.94 -0.15
C LEU A 343 -6.67 -12.98 1.36
N VAL A 344 -7.67 -12.22 1.83
CA VAL A 344 -8.02 -12.12 3.25
C VAL A 344 -8.52 -13.45 3.79
N ARG A 345 -9.34 -14.18 3.02
CA ARG A 345 -9.83 -15.52 3.41
C ARG A 345 -8.71 -16.54 3.49
N SER A 346 -7.72 -16.46 2.60
CA SER A 346 -6.67 -17.48 2.51
C SER A 346 -5.46 -17.24 3.43
N ASN A 347 -5.25 -16.03 3.98
CA ASN A 347 -3.99 -15.66 4.66
C ASN A 347 -4.13 -14.99 6.05
N PHE A 348 -5.29 -15.11 6.71
CA PHE A 348 -5.57 -14.48 8.01
C PHE A 348 -4.60 -14.86 9.16
N SER A 349 -3.93 -16.02 9.08
CA SER A 349 -2.94 -16.47 10.08
C SER A 349 -1.58 -15.76 9.99
N LEU A 350 -1.20 -15.27 8.80
CA LEU A 350 0.06 -14.53 8.56
C LEU A 350 -0.09 -13.02 8.90
N PHE A 351 -1.33 -12.52 8.84
CA PHE A 351 -1.73 -11.15 9.19
C PHE A 351 -1.41 -10.78 10.65
N ALA A 352 -1.69 -11.68 11.60
CA ALA A 352 -1.48 -11.43 13.03
C ALA A 352 0.00 -11.24 13.41
N ARG A 353 0.93 -11.72 12.58
CA ARG A 353 2.36 -11.82 12.92
C ARG A 353 3.23 -10.70 12.35
N LYS A 354 2.81 -10.07 11.24
CA LYS A 354 3.60 -9.03 10.53
C LYS A 354 3.23 -7.59 10.90
N LEU A 355 2.28 -7.40 11.81
CA LEU A 355 1.88 -6.09 12.37
C LEU A 355 3.03 -5.36 13.11
N VAL A 356 4.16 -6.02 13.33
CA VAL A 356 5.25 -5.56 14.20
C VAL A 356 6.40 -4.86 13.44
N GLU A 357 6.52 -4.98 12.11
CA GLU A 357 7.76 -4.58 11.42
C GLU A 357 7.51 -3.79 10.12
N THR A 358 7.93 -2.51 10.12
CA THR A 358 8.60 -1.75 9.02
C THR A 358 8.05 -0.33 8.85
N ASN A 359 8.92 0.71 8.91
CA ASN A 359 8.73 2.06 8.34
C ASN A 359 10.03 2.89 8.34
N ALA A 360 10.41 3.54 7.22
CA ALA A 360 11.33 4.68 7.16
C ALA A 360 11.23 5.46 5.82
N ASP A 361 11.64 6.74 5.82
CA ASP A 361 11.60 7.80 4.76
C ASP A 361 10.24 8.49 4.57
N THR A 362 10.02 9.80 4.77
CA THR A 362 10.78 11.04 4.47
C THR A 362 10.42 12.18 5.47
N GLY A 363 11.22 13.25 5.65
CA GLY A 363 10.98 14.21 6.76
C GLY A 363 11.57 15.64 6.78
N GLU A 364 12.12 16.18 5.69
CA GLU A 364 13.09 17.30 5.78
C GLU A 364 12.56 18.73 5.99
N HIS A 365 11.25 19.01 5.96
CA HIS A 365 10.74 20.40 5.88
C HIS A 365 10.39 21.13 7.20
N TYR A 366 10.72 20.61 8.38
CA TYR A 366 10.22 21.15 9.65
C TYR A 366 11.24 21.83 10.58
N ILE A 367 12.52 21.93 10.22
CA ILE A 367 13.58 22.39 11.15
C ILE A 367 13.85 23.90 11.00
N SER A 368 13.67 24.69 12.08
CA SER A 368 14.01 26.12 12.09
C SER A 368 15.49 26.36 12.42
N ARG A 369 16.23 26.96 11.47
CA ARG A 369 17.67 27.26 11.59
C ARG A 369 17.93 28.73 11.93
N GLY A 370 16.99 29.66 11.65
CA GLY A 370 17.16 31.12 11.87
C GLY A 370 16.10 31.83 12.73
N ARG A 371 16.36 33.11 13.09
CA ARG A 371 15.46 33.98 13.88
C ARG A 371 14.11 34.26 13.19
N ALA A 372 14.13 34.54 11.88
CA ALA A 372 12.91 34.80 11.12
C ALA A 372 12.02 33.55 11.03
N GLU A 373 12.63 32.37 10.84
CA GLU A 373 11.92 31.08 10.84
C GLU A 373 11.34 30.76 12.22
N TYR A 374 12.04 31.11 13.30
CA TYR A 374 11.55 30.95 14.67
C TYR A 374 10.29 31.81 14.93
N LEU A 375 10.29 33.09 14.54
CA LEU A 375 9.10 33.95 14.65
C LEU A 375 7.94 33.45 13.78
N LYS A 376 8.23 32.97 12.57
CA LYS A 376 7.23 32.35 11.69
C LYS A 376 6.62 31.11 12.37
N MET A 377 7.44 30.25 12.96
CA MET A 377 7.00 29.09 13.72
C MET A 377 6.11 29.49 14.90
N LEU A 378 6.50 30.51 15.68
CA LEU A 378 5.72 31.01 16.80
C LEU A 378 4.34 31.53 16.37
N ARG A 379 4.26 32.26 15.24
CA ARG A 379 2.99 32.74 14.68
C ARG A 379 2.10 31.59 14.16
N MET A 380 2.69 30.61 13.47
CA MET A 380 1.94 29.42 13.05
C MET A 380 1.44 28.61 14.25
N ALA A 381 2.23 28.56 15.32
CA ALA A 381 1.86 27.91 16.57
C ALA A 381 0.79 28.69 17.36
N ALA A 382 0.83 30.02 17.35
CA ALA A 382 -0.25 30.83 17.91
C ALA A 382 -1.61 30.48 17.29
N GLY A 383 -1.67 30.31 15.96
CA GLY A 383 -2.87 29.83 15.28
C GLY A 383 -3.33 28.44 15.73
N GLY A 384 -2.39 27.52 15.98
CA GLY A 384 -2.70 26.21 16.56
C GLY A 384 -3.25 26.31 17.99
N GLY A 385 -2.73 27.24 18.81
CA GLY A 385 -3.26 27.54 20.14
C GLY A 385 -4.71 28.01 20.08
N LEU A 386 -5.04 28.90 19.13
CA LEU A 386 -6.40 29.42 18.94
C LEU A 386 -7.39 28.31 18.55
N VAL A 387 -7.04 27.44 17.60
CA VAL A 387 -7.89 26.30 17.24
C VAL A 387 -8.10 25.37 18.43
N THR A 388 -7.06 25.17 19.26
CA THR A 388 -7.13 24.30 20.44
C THR A 388 -8.11 24.78 21.51
N VAL A 389 -8.42 26.09 21.57
CA VAL A 389 -9.45 26.63 22.48
C VAL A 389 -10.80 25.97 22.21
N VAL A 390 -11.19 25.88 20.94
CA VAL A 390 -12.44 25.24 20.51
C VAL A 390 -12.41 23.77 20.90
N THR A 391 -11.28 23.09 20.66
CA THR A 391 -11.07 21.67 20.99
C THR A 391 -11.24 21.40 22.49
N VAL A 392 -10.74 22.28 23.36
CA VAL A 392 -10.90 22.18 24.81
C VAL A 392 -12.35 22.40 25.23
N CYS A 393 -13.05 23.39 24.65
CA CYS A 393 -14.47 23.63 24.95
C CYS A 393 -15.33 22.43 24.54
N VAL A 394 -15.13 21.89 23.33
CA VAL A 394 -15.83 20.70 22.84
C VAL A 394 -15.50 19.48 23.69
N LYS A 395 -14.24 19.32 24.13
CA LYS A 395 -13.85 18.25 25.05
C LYS A 395 -14.67 18.30 26.35
N PHE A 396 -14.78 19.47 26.99
CA PHE A 396 -15.58 19.59 28.20
C PHE A 396 -17.07 19.36 27.96
N ALA A 397 -17.61 19.77 26.81
CA ALA A 397 -18.98 19.45 26.43
C ALA A 397 -19.21 17.94 26.26
N ILE A 398 -18.27 17.23 25.62
CA ILE A 398 -18.32 15.77 25.45
C ILE A 398 -18.27 15.06 26.81
N THR A 399 -17.30 15.39 27.66
CA THR A 399 -17.18 14.79 29.00
C THR A 399 -18.35 15.17 29.92
N GLY A 400 -18.92 16.38 29.75
CA GLY A 400 -20.11 16.83 30.48
C GLY A 400 -21.40 16.15 30.05
N ALA A 401 -21.43 15.52 28.87
CA ALA A 401 -22.59 14.75 28.40
C ALA A 401 -22.72 13.36 29.06
N HIS A 402 -21.73 12.94 29.87
CA HIS A 402 -21.75 11.68 30.62
C HIS A 402 -22.10 10.43 29.78
N LEU A 403 -21.53 10.37 28.57
CA LEU A 403 -21.72 9.26 27.64
C LEU A 403 -20.96 8.00 28.11
N GLN A 404 -21.23 6.85 27.47
CA GLN A 404 -20.44 5.64 27.70
C GLN A 404 -18.98 5.86 27.31
N SER A 405 -18.03 5.32 28.11
CA SER A 405 -16.58 5.55 27.96
C SER A 405 -16.04 5.36 26.53
N MET A 406 -16.49 4.33 25.81
CA MET A 406 -16.06 4.07 24.43
C MET A 406 -16.57 5.15 23.46
N LEU A 407 -17.81 5.60 23.63
CA LEU A 407 -18.40 6.66 22.80
C LEU A 407 -17.78 8.03 23.11
N GLU A 408 -17.51 8.29 24.40
CA GLU A 408 -16.76 9.48 24.83
C GLU A 408 -15.36 9.51 24.19
N GLY A 409 -14.63 8.39 24.24
CA GLY A 409 -13.32 8.24 23.61
C GLY A 409 -13.36 8.42 22.08
N LEU A 410 -14.38 7.88 21.41
CA LEU A 410 -14.57 8.07 19.97
C LEU A 410 -14.84 9.52 19.60
N LEU A 411 -15.77 10.19 20.30
CA LEU A 411 -16.11 11.60 20.05
C LEU A 411 -14.93 12.53 20.39
N ALA A 412 -14.21 12.26 21.47
CA ALA A 412 -12.97 12.96 21.79
C ALA A 412 -11.93 12.75 20.67
N GLY A 413 -11.79 11.53 20.16
CA GLY A 413 -10.89 11.22 19.06
C GLY A 413 -11.24 11.96 17.77
N ILE A 414 -12.52 12.03 17.42
CA ILE A 414 -13.02 12.82 16.28
C ILE A 414 -12.76 14.31 16.48
N ASN A 415 -13.02 14.84 17.69
CA ASN A 415 -12.74 16.24 18.02
C ASN A 415 -11.25 16.58 17.83
N TYR A 416 -10.37 15.73 18.34
CA TYR A 416 -8.92 15.90 18.17
C TYR A 416 -8.51 15.79 16.70
N ALA A 417 -8.97 14.76 15.97
CA ALA A 417 -8.66 14.57 14.56
C ALA A 417 -9.13 15.77 13.70
N ALA A 418 -10.36 16.25 13.92
CA ALA A 418 -10.90 17.42 13.21
C ALA A 418 -10.08 18.68 13.50
N SER A 419 -9.75 18.92 14.77
CA SER A 419 -8.89 20.02 15.21
C SER A 419 -7.51 19.96 14.54
N PHE A 420 -6.87 18.79 14.52
CA PHE A 420 -5.56 18.62 13.92
C PHE A 420 -5.58 18.73 12.40
N MET A 421 -6.65 18.27 11.75
CA MET A 421 -6.85 18.45 10.31
C MET A 421 -7.05 19.92 9.93
N LEU A 422 -7.84 20.65 10.73
CA LEU A 422 -8.02 22.09 10.52
C LEU A 422 -6.69 22.83 10.65
N MET A 423 -5.89 22.54 11.69
CA MET A 423 -4.56 23.13 11.84
C MET A 423 -3.64 22.78 10.64
N HIS A 424 -3.68 21.54 10.16
CA HIS A 424 -2.89 21.08 9.02
C HIS A 424 -3.19 21.88 7.75
N PHE A 425 -4.46 22.05 7.39
CA PHE A 425 -4.86 22.77 6.18
C PHE A 425 -4.74 24.30 6.31
N LEU A 426 -4.78 24.85 7.52
CA LEU A 426 -4.49 26.27 7.78
C LEU A 426 -2.98 26.57 7.90
N HIS A 427 -2.12 25.56 7.75
CA HIS A 427 -0.68 25.66 7.97
C HIS A 427 -0.31 26.16 9.38
N PHE A 428 -1.16 25.89 10.36
CA PHE A 428 -0.86 26.10 11.77
C PHE A 428 -0.04 24.94 12.33
N THR A 429 0.75 25.22 13.35
CA THR A 429 1.62 24.22 13.98
C THR A 429 1.09 23.84 15.35
N LEU A 430 0.88 22.54 15.56
CA LEU A 430 0.70 21.99 16.89
C LEU A 430 2.04 21.50 17.41
N ALA A 431 2.35 21.91 18.63
CA ALA A 431 3.47 21.41 19.40
C ALA A 431 3.47 19.88 19.46
N THR A 432 4.66 19.27 19.44
CA THR A 432 4.86 17.83 19.65
C THR A 432 4.30 16.91 18.56
N LYS A 433 3.73 17.45 17.48
CA LYS A 433 3.39 16.73 16.25
C LYS A 433 4.59 16.55 15.32
N GLN A 434 5.60 17.44 15.36
CA GLN A 434 6.73 17.38 14.43
C GLN A 434 7.80 16.32 14.72
N PRO A 435 7.98 15.76 15.95
CA PRO A 435 8.84 14.60 16.16
C PRO A 435 8.52 13.46 15.19
N ALA A 436 7.26 13.40 14.74
CA ALA A 436 6.83 12.41 13.79
C ALA A 436 7.50 12.47 12.41
N MET A 437 7.80 13.68 11.94
CA MET A 437 8.48 13.87 10.66
C MET A 437 10.00 13.85 10.83
N THR A 438 10.52 13.71 12.06
CA THR A 438 11.96 13.86 12.31
C THR A 438 12.71 12.54 12.38
N ALA A 439 12.05 11.42 12.66
CA ALA A 439 12.72 10.11 12.69
C ALA A 439 13.44 9.78 11.36
N PRO A 440 12.85 10.02 10.17
CA PRO A 440 13.53 9.79 8.90
C PRO A 440 14.71 10.74 8.66
N THR A 441 14.56 12.02 9.01
CA THR A 441 15.65 13.01 8.89
C THR A 441 16.81 12.69 9.81
N LEU A 442 16.53 12.30 11.05
CA LEU A 442 17.54 11.83 11.99
C LEU A 442 18.24 10.57 11.47
N ALA A 443 17.51 9.65 10.83
CA ALA A 443 18.08 8.45 10.23
C ALA A 443 19.05 8.75 9.07
N ARG A 444 18.76 9.76 8.24
CA ARG A 444 19.67 10.20 7.15
C ARG A 444 20.89 10.91 7.68
N GLU A 445 20.73 11.83 8.64
CA GLU A 445 21.85 12.56 9.22
C GLU A 445 22.78 11.64 10.03
N LEU A 446 22.26 10.52 10.57
CA LEU A 446 23.07 9.47 11.19
C LEU A 446 24.08 8.83 10.22
N ASP A 447 23.78 8.75 8.92
CA ASP A 447 24.70 8.18 7.91
C ASP A 447 25.98 9.01 7.76
N GLY A 448 25.89 10.33 8.01
CA GLY A 448 27.04 11.24 7.97
C GLY A 448 27.96 11.16 9.20
N THR A 449 27.56 10.47 10.27
CA THR A 449 28.28 10.49 11.57
C THR A 449 29.58 9.68 11.62
N GLY A 450 30.07 9.20 10.47
CA GLY A 450 31.38 8.54 10.35
C GLY A 450 32.58 9.46 10.61
N HIS A 451 32.39 10.78 10.55
CA HIS A 451 33.42 11.81 10.75
C HIS A 451 32.97 12.83 11.81
N GLU A 452 33.92 13.53 12.45
CA GLU A 452 33.61 14.52 13.51
C GLU A 452 32.67 15.64 13.03
N GLU A 453 32.82 16.10 11.79
CA GLU A 453 31.94 17.13 11.21
C GLU A 453 30.49 16.65 11.06
N GLY A 454 30.28 15.37 10.72
CA GLY A 454 28.94 14.78 10.65
C GLY A 454 28.28 14.65 12.01
N VAL A 455 29.06 14.37 13.06
CA VAL A 455 28.57 14.37 14.45
C VAL A 455 28.15 15.79 14.87
N LYS A 456 28.93 16.83 14.53
CA LYS A 456 28.57 18.23 14.82
C LYS A 456 27.29 18.64 14.08
N ALA A 457 27.16 18.28 12.80
CA ALA A 457 25.97 18.56 12.00
C ALA A 457 24.72 17.89 12.58
N PHE A 458 24.81 16.60 12.94
CA PHE A 458 23.72 15.88 13.59
C PHE A 458 23.29 16.52 14.92
N VAL A 459 24.25 16.84 15.79
CA VAL A 459 23.95 17.50 17.08
C VAL A 459 23.30 18.87 16.85
N ALA A 460 23.76 19.65 15.88
CA ALA A 460 23.16 20.93 15.52
C ALA A 460 21.70 20.78 15.04
N SER A 461 21.41 19.76 14.22
CA SER A 461 20.06 19.46 13.77
C SER A 461 19.14 18.99 14.90
N VAL A 462 19.62 18.15 15.83
CA VAL A 462 18.87 17.76 17.05
C VAL A 462 18.52 18.98 17.90
N ILE A 463 19.48 19.90 18.11
CA ILE A 463 19.24 21.14 18.87
C ILE A 463 18.23 22.03 18.15
N ALA A 464 18.34 22.18 16.83
CA ALA A 464 17.40 22.96 16.04
C ALA A 464 15.97 22.36 16.08
N LEU A 465 15.85 21.04 16.11
CA LEU A 465 14.60 20.31 16.26
C LEU A 465 13.97 20.57 17.64
N ILE A 466 14.73 20.42 18.73
CA ILE A 466 14.27 20.71 20.09
C ILE A 466 13.82 22.17 20.20
N ARG A 467 14.60 23.11 19.65
CA ARG A 467 14.24 24.53 19.61
C ARG A 467 12.96 24.81 18.85
N THR A 468 12.75 24.11 17.74
CA THR A 468 11.51 24.23 16.97
C THR A 468 10.31 23.72 17.78
N GLN A 469 10.46 22.61 18.52
CA GLN A 469 9.41 22.15 19.44
C GLN A 469 9.13 23.16 20.55
N ALA A 470 10.17 23.73 21.16
CA ALA A 470 10.02 24.74 22.20
C ALA A 470 9.27 25.98 21.70
N ALA A 471 9.57 26.44 20.48
CA ALA A 471 8.85 27.53 19.82
C ALA A 471 7.36 27.20 19.62
N ALA A 472 7.08 25.99 19.12
CA ALA A 472 5.71 25.53 18.88
C ALA A 472 4.90 25.38 20.18
N ILE A 473 5.49 24.80 21.22
CA ILE A 473 4.87 24.67 22.55
C ILE A 473 4.56 26.06 23.11
N SER A 474 5.55 26.96 23.09
CA SER A 474 5.39 28.32 23.60
C SER A 474 4.28 29.06 22.86
N GLY A 475 4.27 29.05 21.52
CA GLY A 475 3.25 29.72 20.71
C GLY A 475 1.85 29.16 20.94
N ASN A 476 1.71 27.84 21.08
CA ASN A 476 0.44 27.20 21.43
C ASN A 476 -0.04 27.64 22.83
N VAL A 477 0.81 27.50 23.86
CA VAL A 477 0.46 27.74 25.28
C VAL A 477 0.15 29.21 25.55
N LEU A 478 0.96 30.12 25.00
CA LEU A 478 0.79 31.57 25.14
C LEU A 478 -0.54 32.08 24.56
N VAL A 479 -1.19 31.33 23.68
CA VAL A 479 -2.51 31.68 23.13
C VAL A 479 -3.62 30.88 23.80
N VAL A 480 -3.50 29.56 23.87
CA VAL A 480 -4.61 28.71 24.34
C VAL A 480 -5.01 29.02 25.78
N LEU A 481 -4.04 29.26 26.67
CA LEU A 481 -4.31 29.51 28.09
C LEU A 481 -5.10 30.82 28.30
N PRO A 482 -4.61 32.00 27.85
CA PRO A 482 -5.33 33.25 28.05
C PRO A 482 -6.65 33.29 27.29
N VAL A 483 -6.73 32.71 26.09
CA VAL A 483 -7.99 32.72 25.32
C VAL A 483 -9.03 31.81 25.96
N CYS A 484 -8.67 30.62 26.46
CA CYS A 484 -9.59 29.79 27.24
C CYS A 484 -10.07 30.50 28.51
N LEU A 485 -9.18 31.22 29.21
CA LEU A 485 -9.55 32.05 30.36
C LEU A 485 -10.56 33.13 29.95
N LEU A 486 -10.30 33.86 28.86
CA LEU A 486 -11.21 34.88 28.35
C LEU A 486 -12.57 34.30 27.94
N VAL A 487 -12.59 33.14 27.27
CA VAL A 487 -13.83 32.44 26.91
C VAL A 487 -14.64 32.08 28.14
N GLN A 488 -14.00 31.54 29.17
CA GLN A 488 -14.67 31.22 30.44
C GLN A 488 -15.17 32.48 31.16
N LEU A 489 -14.37 33.55 31.23
CA LEU A 489 -14.79 34.81 31.83
C LEU A 489 -15.97 35.45 31.07
N PHE A 490 -15.96 35.36 29.75
CA PHE A 490 -17.07 35.81 28.91
C PHE A 490 -18.34 34.99 29.20
N ALA A 491 -18.24 33.66 29.24
CA ALA A 491 -19.38 32.80 29.56
C ALA A 491 -19.95 33.08 30.95
N GLY A 492 -19.09 33.24 31.96
CA GLY A 492 -19.51 33.53 33.33
C GLY A 492 -20.17 34.90 33.48
N ASN A 493 -19.59 35.94 32.88
CA ASN A 493 -20.05 37.32 33.06
C ASN A 493 -21.22 37.72 32.14
N VAL A 494 -21.29 37.14 30.93
CA VAL A 494 -22.28 37.52 29.91
C VAL A 494 -23.38 36.48 29.79
N LEU A 495 -23.05 35.19 29.81
CA LEU A 495 -24.03 34.10 29.66
C LEU A 495 -24.52 33.56 31.02
N HIS A 496 -23.96 34.07 32.13
CA HIS A 496 -24.23 33.61 33.49
C HIS A 496 -24.09 32.08 33.66
N ALA A 497 -23.20 31.47 32.89
CA ALA A 497 -22.97 30.04 32.86
C ALA A 497 -21.47 29.72 32.94
N ASN A 498 -21.11 28.72 33.72
CA ASN A 498 -19.75 28.19 33.76
C ASN A 498 -19.63 27.01 32.79
N LEU A 499 -18.54 26.95 32.01
CA LEU A 499 -18.30 25.81 31.10
C LEU A 499 -18.12 24.50 31.87
N ILE A 500 -17.58 24.58 33.08
CA ILE A 500 -17.43 23.46 34.01
C ILE A 500 -17.83 23.87 35.41
N SER A 501 -18.27 22.93 36.24
CA SER A 501 -18.58 23.21 37.64
C SER A 501 -17.30 23.59 38.43
N PRO A 502 -17.40 24.38 39.51
CA PRO A 502 -16.26 24.68 40.39
C PRO A 502 -15.57 23.43 40.93
N GLN A 503 -16.34 22.38 41.25
CA GLN A 503 -15.80 21.10 41.69
C GLN A 503 -14.97 20.42 40.58
N LYS A 504 -15.45 20.46 39.33
CA LYS A 504 -14.71 19.93 38.18
C LYS A 504 -13.46 20.77 37.88
N ALA A 505 -13.48 22.08 38.15
CA ALA A 505 -12.31 22.94 38.01
C ALA A 505 -11.19 22.54 38.98
N HIS A 506 -11.49 22.35 40.28
CA HIS A 506 -10.53 21.81 41.25
C HIS A 506 -10.03 20.42 40.86
N ALA A 507 -10.93 19.51 40.49
CA ALA A 507 -10.56 18.16 40.05
C ALA A 507 -9.63 18.19 38.83
N THR A 508 -9.84 19.13 37.90
CA THR A 508 -8.99 19.32 36.71
C THR A 508 -7.58 19.75 37.12
N LEU A 509 -7.44 20.74 38.02
CA LEU A 509 -6.12 21.17 38.51
C LEU A 509 -5.40 20.04 39.26
N HIS A 510 -6.08 19.34 40.16
CA HIS A 510 -5.51 18.19 40.87
C HIS A 510 -5.06 17.08 39.91
N SER A 511 -5.83 16.78 38.87
CA SER A 511 -5.51 15.74 37.88
C SER A 511 -4.23 16.03 37.08
N PHE A 512 -3.80 17.29 37.02
CA PHE A 512 -2.59 17.73 36.34
C PHE A 512 -1.40 17.93 37.28
N SER A 513 -1.55 17.66 38.58
CA SER A 513 -0.45 17.81 39.54
C SER A 513 0.78 17.01 39.13
N LEU A 514 1.96 17.63 39.23
CA LEU A 514 3.26 16.98 38.99
C LEU A 514 3.51 15.79 39.93
N LEU A 515 3.03 15.87 41.17
CA LEU A 515 3.20 14.82 42.18
C LEU A 515 2.29 13.59 41.93
N GLY A 516 1.34 13.70 40.99
CA GLY A 516 0.44 12.62 40.61
C GLY A 516 0.95 11.77 39.43
N PRO A 517 0.07 10.99 38.77
CA PRO A 517 0.41 10.15 37.63
C PRO A 517 0.70 10.94 36.33
N THR A 518 0.59 12.28 36.37
CA THR A 518 0.76 13.17 35.23
C THR A 518 2.05 12.91 34.42
N PRO A 519 3.24 12.77 35.04
CA PRO A 519 4.46 12.50 34.28
C PRO A 519 4.42 11.18 33.52
N LEU A 520 3.89 10.12 34.15
CA LEU A 520 3.76 8.80 33.52
C LEU A 520 2.82 8.87 32.30
N TYR A 521 1.66 9.50 32.47
CA TYR A 521 0.70 9.68 31.39
C TYR A 521 1.22 10.59 30.28
N ALA A 522 2.02 11.60 30.61
CA ALA A 522 2.70 12.44 29.62
C ALA A 522 3.72 11.64 28.80
N ALA A 523 4.50 10.77 29.45
CA ALA A 523 5.42 9.87 28.78
C ALA A 523 4.68 8.92 27.83
N LEU A 524 3.59 8.29 28.27
CA LEU A 524 2.74 7.45 27.41
C LEU A 524 2.13 8.23 26.24
N THR A 525 1.73 9.49 26.47
CA THR A 525 1.29 10.38 25.38
C THR A 525 2.42 10.63 24.39
N GLY A 526 3.67 10.76 24.85
CA GLY A 526 4.88 10.78 24.00
C GLY A 526 5.04 9.54 23.12
N VAL A 527 4.68 8.35 23.64
CA VAL A 527 4.65 7.10 22.83
C VAL A 527 3.60 7.20 21.72
N LEU A 528 2.40 7.74 22.01
CA LEU A 528 1.35 7.91 20.99
C LEU A 528 1.74 8.91 19.90
N LEU A 529 2.43 9.99 20.27
CA LEU A 529 2.99 10.97 19.33
C LEU A 529 4.03 10.32 18.40
N TRP A 530 4.88 9.45 18.95
CA TRP A 530 5.79 8.62 18.15
C TRP A 530 5.03 7.59 17.29
N ALA A 531 4.03 6.88 17.80
CA ALA A 531 3.27 5.92 17.00
C ALA A 531 2.60 6.59 15.79
N SER A 532 2.10 7.81 15.96
CA SER A 532 1.54 8.60 14.85
C SER A 532 2.56 8.90 13.76
N SER A 533 3.84 8.95 14.09
CA SER A 533 4.91 9.16 13.13
C SER A 533 5.14 7.99 12.22
N LEU A 534 5.01 6.79 12.77
CA LEU A 534 5.13 5.57 12.02
C LEU A 534 4.00 5.50 11.00
N LEU A 535 2.77 5.85 11.40
CA LEU A 535 1.63 5.93 10.47
C LEU A 535 1.86 6.96 9.35
N ALA A 536 2.50 8.08 9.65
CA ALA A 536 2.84 9.11 8.67
C ALA A 536 3.87 8.60 7.64
N GLY A 537 4.99 8.04 8.13
CA GLY A 537 6.05 7.50 7.27
C GLY A 537 5.56 6.30 6.45
N TRP A 538 4.69 5.47 7.05
CA TRP A 538 4.00 4.40 6.34
C TRP A 538 3.17 4.91 5.17
N ALA A 539 2.31 5.91 5.40
CA ALA A 539 1.43 6.44 4.38
C ALA A 539 2.19 7.17 3.26
N ASP A 540 3.25 7.90 3.60
CA ASP A 540 4.12 8.54 2.59
C ASP A 540 4.77 7.48 1.71
N ASN A 541 5.48 6.52 2.32
CA ASN A 541 6.14 5.43 1.60
C ASN A 541 5.14 4.64 0.74
N TRP A 542 3.96 4.34 1.29
CA TRP A 542 2.91 3.66 0.55
C TRP A 542 2.48 4.44 -0.70
N PHE A 543 2.31 5.76 -0.59
CA PHE A 543 1.92 6.62 -1.71
C PHE A 543 3.02 6.71 -2.79
N VAL A 544 4.31 6.67 -2.40
CA VAL A 544 5.44 6.64 -3.32
C VAL A 544 5.56 5.29 -4.03
N LEU A 545 5.58 4.22 -3.24
CA LEU A 545 5.84 2.85 -3.68
C LEU A 545 4.86 2.42 -4.77
N HIS A 546 3.58 2.72 -4.59
CA HIS A 546 2.50 2.34 -5.51
C HIS A 546 2.25 3.38 -6.61
N ARG A 547 3.12 4.40 -6.73
CA ARG A 547 2.99 5.49 -7.71
C ARG A 547 1.57 6.09 -7.76
N VAL A 548 0.92 6.23 -6.60
CA VAL A 548 -0.48 6.68 -6.48
C VAL A 548 -0.67 8.06 -7.12
N GLY A 549 0.36 8.90 -7.09
CA GLY A 549 0.39 10.19 -7.79
C GLY A 549 0.23 10.04 -9.31
N ASP A 550 0.93 9.10 -9.94
CA ASP A 550 0.82 8.83 -11.38
C ASP A 550 -0.58 8.29 -11.70
N ALA A 551 -1.07 7.36 -10.87
CA ALA A 551 -2.39 6.79 -11.04
C ALA A 551 -3.51 7.83 -10.96
N LEU A 552 -3.46 8.74 -9.98
CA LEU A 552 -4.42 9.86 -9.87
C LEU A 552 -4.32 10.83 -11.05
N THR A 553 -3.11 11.08 -11.56
CA THR A 553 -2.85 11.98 -12.69
C THR A 553 -3.43 11.42 -13.99
N TYR A 554 -3.27 10.11 -14.24
CA TYR A 554 -3.67 9.46 -15.49
C TYR A 554 -5.05 8.79 -15.44
N ASN A 555 -5.71 8.76 -14.29
CA ASN A 555 -7.02 8.13 -14.14
C ASN A 555 -8.06 8.70 -15.12
N ARG A 556 -8.62 7.82 -15.96
CA ARG A 556 -9.61 8.16 -17.00
C ARG A 556 -10.80 8.94 -16.43
N ARG A 557 -11.33 8.54 -15.28
CA ARG A 557 -12.51 9.18 -14.67
C ARG A 557 -12.17 10.57 -14.12
N LEU A 558 -11.02 10.72 -13.46
CA LEU A 558 -10.58 12.03 -12.92
C LEU A 558 -10.25 13.02 -14.05
N ARG A 559 -9.60 12.56 -15.13
CA ARG A 559 -9.31 13.42 -16.29
C ARG A 559 -10.56 13.85 -17.04
N LEU A 560 -11.60 13.02 -17.08
CA LEU A 560 -12.89 13.37 -17.68
C LEU A 560 -13.70 14.35 -16.82
N THR A 561 -13.58 14.30 -15.49
CA THR A 561 -14.34 15.17 -14.56
C THR A 561 -13.63 16.48 -14.24
N LEU A 562 -12.32 16.44 -13.99
CA LEU A 562 -11.51 17.57 -13.54
C LEU A 562 -10.60 18.12 -14.65
N GLY A 563 -10.48 17.44 -15.79
CA GLY A 563 -9.51 17.74 -16.84
C GLY A 563 -8.09 17.25 -16.50
N VAL A 564 -7.19 17.30 -17.47
CA VAL A 564 -5.78 16.86 -17.30
C VAL A 564 -5.07 17.66 -16.22
N ALA A 565 -5.21 18.99 -16.25
CA ALA A 565 -4.62 19.88 -15.26
C ALA A 565 -5.23 19.70 -13.85
N GLY A 566 -6.52 19.36 -13.77
CA GLY A 566 -7.20 19.13 -12.49
C GLY A 566 -6.78 17.81 -11.83
N ALA A 567 -6.66 16.74 -12.62
CA ALA A 567 -6.15 15.45 -12.15
C ALA A 567 -4.69 15.55 -11.63
N ALA A 568 -3.83 16.28 -12.35
CA ALA A 568 -2.45 16.52 -11.92
C ALA A 568 -2.37 17.34 -10.61
N LYS A 569 -3.21 18.38 -10.47
CA LYS A 569 -3.28 19.16 -9.22
C LYS A 569 -3.77 18.34 -8.04
N LEU A 570 -4.75 17.46 -8.26
CA LEU A 570 -5.25 16.56 -7.22
C LEU A 570 -4.16 15.55 -6.80
N ALA A 571 -3.47 14.94 -7.75
CA ALA A 571 -2.36 14.03 -7.48
C ALA A 571 -1.26 14.71 -6.67
N HIS A 572 -0.88 15.93 -7.05
CA HIS A 572 0.12 16.72 -6.32
C HIS A 572 -0.36 17.06 -4.90
N PHE A 573 -1.62 17.47 -4.75
CA PHE A 573 -2.22 17.74 -3.44
C PHE A 573 -2.23 16.50 -2.54
N CYS A 574 -2.61 15.34 -3.08
CA CYS A 574 -2.59 14.08 -2.33
C CYS A 574 -1.16 13.71 -1.92
N ARG A 575 -0.19 13.81 -2.84
CA ARG A 575 1.22 13.54 -2.53
C ARG A 575 1.75 14.43 -1.39
N SER A 576 1.43 15.72 -1.42
CA SER A 576 1.93 16.66 -0.42
C SER A 576 1.21 16.57 0.93
N ASN A 577 0.05 15.91 1.02
CA ASN A 577 -0.79 15.92 2.22
C ASN A 577 -1.05 14.54 2.84
N VAL A 578 -0.91 13.43 2.11
CA VAL A 578 -1.32 12.09 2.58
C VAL A 578 -0.69 11.72 3.92
N ALA A 579 0.62 11.90 4.06
CA ALA A 579 1.35 11.62 5.29
C ALA A 579 0.83 12.46 6.46
N GLY A 580 0.63 13.77 6.22
CA GLY A 580 0.11 14.70 7.21
C GLY A 580 -1.33 14.38 7.62
N VAL A 581 -2.19 14.01 6.69
CA VAL A 581 -3.58 13.62 6.94
C VAL A 581 -3.63 12.35 7.80
N VAL A 582 -2.94 11.30 7.38
CA VAL A 582 -2.92 10.01 8.10
C VAL A 582 -2.35 10.17 9.50
N ALA A 583 -1.28 10.96 9.66
CA ALA A 583 -0.72 11.28 10.97
C ALA A 583 -1.74 11.97 11.89
N ASN A 584 -2.42 13.01 11.41
CA ASN A 584 -3.36 13.78 12.24
C ASN A 584 -4.59 13.00 12.64
N VAL A 585 -5.17 12.28 11.68
CA VAL A 585 -6.34 11.45 11.93
C VAL A 585 -5.96 10.31 12.88
N GLY A 586 -4.85 9.63 12.61
CA GLY A 586 -4.31 8.59 13.46
C GLY A 586 -4.05 9.08 14.88
N LEU A 587 -3.32 10.18 15.05
CA LEU A 587 -3.04 10.76 16.37
C LEU A 587 -4.33 11.15 17.10
N GLY A 588 -5.23 11.87 16.44
CA GLY A 588 -6.49 12.31 17.04
C GLY A 588 -7.30 11.13 17.59
N LEU A 589 -7.49 10.10 16.77
CA LEU A 589 -8.19 8.88 17.17
C LEU A 589 -7.45 8.13 18.28
N MET A 590 -6.12 8.01 18.21
CA MET A 590 -5.32 7.38 19.27
C MET A 590 -5.45 8.11 20.61
N LEU A 591 -5.42 9.45 20.63
CA LEU A 591 -5.56 10.23 21.85
C LEU A 591 -6.96 10.14 22.47
N GLY A 592 -7.99 9.79 21.69
CA GLY A 592 -9.36 9.58 22.18
C GLY A 592 -9.65 8.14 22.58
N LEU A 593 -9.40 7.18 21.67
CA LEU A 593 -9.81 5.78 21.85
C LEU A 593 -8.86 4.98 22.74
N ILE A 594 -7.54 5.19 22.67
CA ILE A 594 -6.60 4.38 23.47
C ILE A 594 -6.85 4.55 24.98
N PRO A 595 -7.06 5.77 25.51
CA PRO A 595 -7.50 5.95 26.89
C PRO A 595 -8.74 5.15 27.27
N ALA A 596 -9.77 5.19 26.43
CA ALA A 596 -11.01 4.46 26.68
C ALA A 596 -10.78 2.93 26.69
N ILE A 597 -10.01 2.41 25.73
CA ILE A 597 -9.69 0.98 25.63
C ILE A 597 -8.80 0.55 26.82
N VAL A 598 -7.70 1.25 27.08
CA VAL A 598 -6.75 0.89 28.16
C VAL A 598 -7.40 0.98 29.53
N THR A 599 -8.24 1.99 29.76
CA THR A 599 -8.94 2.14 31.05
C THR A 599 -9.93 1.01 31.31
N VAL A 600 -10.57 0.48 30.26
CA VAL A 600 -11.49 -0.66 30.38
C VAL A 600 -10.75 -1.97 30.68
N PHE A 601 -9.55 -2.18 30.11
CA PHE A 601 -8.88 -3.49 30.15
C PHE A 601 -7.66 -3.59 31.07
N LEU A 602 -6.99 -2.49 31.41
CA LEU A 602 -5.66 -2.51 32.04
C LEU A 602 -5.57 -1.64 33.29
N PHE A 603 -5.58 -0.32 33.14
CA PHE A 603 -5.43 0.64 34.24
C PHE A 603 -5.99 2.01 33.84
N PRO A 604 -6.42 2.86 34.80
CA PRO A 604 -6.86 4.22 34.49
C PRO A 604 -5.78 4.96 33.71
N PHE A 605 -6.07 5.34 32.47
CA PHE A 605 -5.14 6.04 31.60
C PHE A 605 -5.81 7.26 31.00
N GLU A 606 -5.19 8.42 31.20
CA GLU A 606 -5.63 9.68 30.60
C GLU A 606 -4.51 10.27 29.75
N VAL A 607 -4.84 10.79 28.58
CA VAL A 607 -3.87 11.53 27.76
C VAL A 607 -3.52 12.86 28.45
N ARG A 608 -2.22 13.13 28.54
CA ARG A 608 -1.65 14.35 29.09
C ARG A 608 -0.81 15.02 28.01
N HIS A 609 -1.41 16.01 27.34
CA HIS A 609 -0.78 16.79 26.28
C HIS A 609 -0.73 18.27 26.68
N VAL A 610 0.46 18.87 26.62
CA VAL A 610 0.75 20.23 27.08
C VAL A 610 -0.32 21.27 26.68
N THR A 611 -0.67 21.37 25.39
CA THR A 611 -1.58 22.41 24.89
C THR A 611 -3.02 22.28 25.40
N LEU A 612 -3.58 21.06 25.39
CA LEU A 612 -4.94 20.79 25.86
C LEU A 612 -5.03 21.00 27.38
N SER A 613 -4.00 20.58 28.11
CA SER A 613 -3.93 20.76 29.56
C SER A 613 -3.79 22.24 29.94
N ALA A 614 -2.96 23.02 29.23
CA ALA A 614 -2.83 24.46 29.43
C ALA A 614 -4.15 25.21 29.20
N GLY A 615 -4.89 24.88 28.14
CA GLY A 615 -6.23 25.44 27.89
C GLY A 615 -7.23 25.06 28.98
N SER A 616 -7.16 23.82 29.49
CA SER A 616 -8.01 23.35 30.58
C SER A 616 -7.73 24.08 31.91
N ILE A 617 -6.45 24.39 32.20
CA ILE A 617 -6.08 25.27 33.31
C ILE A 617 -6.65 26.68 33.11
N GLY A 618 -6.61 27.23 31.90
CA GLY A 618 -7.21 28.53 31.58
C GLY A 618 -8.71 28.60 31.93
N ILE A 619 -9.47 27.57 31.56
CA ILE A 619 -10.89 27.45 31.94
C ILE A 619 -11.04 27.30 33.46
N ALA A 620 -10.28 26.40 34.09
CA ALA A 620 -10.37 26.19 35.54
C ALA A 620 -10.07 27.47 36.34
N LEU A 621 -9.04 28.23 35.93
CA LEU A 621 -8.69 29.53 36.52
C LEU A 621 -9.82 30.56 36.35
N GLY A 622 -10.50 30.56 35.20
CA GLY A 622 -11.64 31.43 34.95
C GLY A 622 -12.86 31.11 35.81
N VAL A 623 -13.11 29.83 36.10
CA VAL A 623 -14.19 29.37 37.00
C VAL A 623 -13.89 29.70 38.46
N LEU A 624 -12.66 29.44 38.90
CA LEU A 624 -12.26 29.60 40.31
C LEU A 624 -11.92 31.05 40.68
N GLY A 625 -11.65 31.90 39.68
CA GLY A 625 -11.35 33.31 39.86
C GLY A 625 -9.98 33.57 40.53
N LYS A 626 -9.80 34.79 41.04
CA LYS A 626 -8.51 35.27 41.57
C LYS A 626 -7.99 34.44 42.76
N GLY A 627 -8.87 33.81 43.53
CA GLY A 627 -8.50 33.00 44.70
C GLY A 627 -7.60 31.81 44.34
N ALA A 628 -7.72 31.26 43.14
CA ALA A 628 -6.91 30.13 42.68
C ALA A 628 -5.42 30.48 42.47
N LEU A 629 -5.05 31.76 42.32
CA LEU A 629 -3.64 32.16 42.17
C LEU A 629 -2.82 31.92 43.45
N GLY A 630 -3.49 31.91 44.61
CA GLY A 630 -2.89 31.62 45.90
C GLY A 630 -2.88 30.14 46.29
N THR A 631 -3.51 29.26 45.50
CA THR A 631 -3.60 27.84 45.86
C THR A 631 -2.39 27.05 45.36
N PRO A 632 -1.86 26.11 46.15
CA PRO A 632 -0.75 25.26 45.71
C PRO A 632 -1.15 24.35 44.54
N GLU A 633 -2.45 24.04 44.41
CA GLU A 633 -3.02 23.21 43.34
C GLU A 633 -2.70 23.75 41.95
N LEU A 634 -2.83 25.07 41.74
CA LEU A 634 -2.54 25.70 40.46
C LEU A 634 -1.07 25.57 40.07
N TRP A 635 -0.16 25.80 41.03
CA TRP A 635 1.28 25.75 40.78
C TRP A 635 1.77 24.32 40.54
N TRP A 636 1.23 23.34 41.25
CA TRP A 636 1.48 21.93 40.96
C TRP A 636 0.93 21.49 39.60
N ALA A 637 -0.24 22.00 39.20
CA ALA A 637 -0.78 21.77 37.85
C ALA A 637 0.06 22.44 36.76
N ALA A 638 0.55 23.66 37.00
CA ALA A 638 1.44 24.37 36.07
C ALA A 638 2.79 23.64 35.91
N ALA A 639 3.38 23.17 37.02
CA ALA A 639 4.59 22.34 36.99
C ALA A 639 4.34 21.01 36.26
N GLY A 640 3.14 20.42 36.42
CA GLY A 640 2.72 19.25 35.67
C GLY A 640 2.57 19.51 34.18
N VAL A 641 2.02 20.66 33.75
CA VAL A 641 1.96 21.04 32.32
C VAL A 641 3.36 21.25 31.74
N LEU A 642 4.29 21.82 32.51
CA LEU A 642 5.69 21.92 32.09
C LEU A 642 6.35 20.54 31.93
N SER A 643 6.10 19.61 32.85
CA SER A 643 6.61 18.24 32.69
C SER A 643 5.97 17.51 31.51
N MET A 644 4.68 17.76 31.21
CA MET A 644 4.04 17.27 29.98
C MET A 644 4.82 17.75 28.75
N ALA A 645 5.09 19.05 28.65
CA ALA A 645 5.83 19.64 27.53
C ALA A 645 7.16 18.93 27.27
N ILE A 646 7.92 18.68 28.34
CA ILE A 646 9.23 18.02 28.28
C ILE A 646 9.05 16.55 27.88
N LEU A 647 8.19 15.80 28.57
CA LEU A 647 8.05 14.36 28.39
C LEU A 647 7.39 13.98 27.05
N ASN A 648 6.40 14.76 26.59
CA ASN A 648 5.79 14.56 25.27
C ASN A 648 6.85 14.60 24.16
N VAL A 649 7.79 15.55 24.22
CA VAL A 649 8.87 15.69 23.24
C VAL A 649 9.97 14.65 23.47
N LEU A 650 10.47 14.53 24.70
CA LEU A 650 11.61 13.70 25.04
C LEU A 650 11.36 12.22 24.75
N VAL A 651 10.21 11.68 25.16
CA VAL A 651 9.89 10.26 24.94
C VAL A 651 9.68 9.97 23.46
N SER A 652 8.94 10.84 22.76
CA SER A 652 8.72 10.68 21.31
C SER A 652 10.04 10.71 20.54
N PHE A 653 10.91 11.67 20.86
CA PHE A 653 12.25 11.78 20.26
C PHE A 653 13.14 10.59 20.62
N ALA A 654 13.17 10.15 21.88
CA ALA A 654 13.98 9.01 22.30
C ALA A 654 13.59 7.72 21.56
N LEU A 655 12.30 7.47 21.36
CA LEU A 655 11.81 6.34 20.57
C LEU A 655 12.16 6.46 19.09
N ALA A 656 11.97 7.64 18.50
CA ALA A 656 12.36 7.92 17.12
C ALA A 656 13.87 7.70 16.90
N PHE A 657 14.70 8.24 17.78
CA PHE A 657 16.16 8.10 17.74
C PHE A 657 16.59 6.64 17.93
N THR A 658 16.00 5.91 18.89
CA THR A 658 16.30 4.50 19.13
C THR A 658 15.97 3.64 17.90
N MET A 659 14.84 3.92 17.25
CA MET A 659 14.44 3.24 16.02
C MET A 659 15.42 3.53 14.87
N ALA A 660 15.79 4.79 14.67
CA ALA A 660 16.76 5.19 13.63
C ALA A 660 18.15 4.59 13.84
N VAL A 661 18.60 4.50 15.10
CA VAL A 661 19.87 3.84 15.46
C VAL A 661 19.80 2.34 15.17
N ARG A 662 18.69 1.68 15.51
CA ARG A 662 18.50 0.23 15.27
C ARG A 662 18.43 -0.11 13.79
N SER A 663 17.81 0.73 12.96
CA SER A 663 17.73 0.48 11.51
C SER A 663 19.08 0.58 10.79
N ARG A 664 20.09 1.23 11.40
CA ARG A 664 21.44 1.42 10.84
C ARG A 664 22.51 0.53 11.49
N SER A 665 22.13 -0.37 12.39
CA SER A 665 23.06 -1.32 13.05
C SER A 665 24.30 -0.66 13.67
N LEU A 666 24.17 0.55 14.23
CA LEU A 666 25.29 1.28 14.82
C LEU A 666 25.81 0.58 16.09
N ARG A 667 27.13 0.54 16.26
CA ARG A 667 27.77 -0.02 17.46
C ARG A 667 27.31 0.74 18.72
N PRO A 668 26.97 0.07 19.83
CA PRO A 668 26.50 0.72 21.06
C PRO A 668 27.44 1.78 21.65
N THR A 669 28.74 1.69 21.39
CA THR A 669 29.75 2.67 21.80
C THR A 669 29.60 4.01 21.07
N ARG A 670 29.32 3.98 19.76
CA ARG A 670 29.07 5.19 18.95
C ARG A 670 27.77 5.89 19.36
N VAL A 671 26.73 5.12 19.65
CA VAL A 671 25.44 5.65 20.13
C VAL A 671 25.64 6.40 21.45
N ARG A 672 26.40 5.82 22.39
CA ARG A 672 26.74 6.49 23.66
C ARG A 672 27.54 7.78 23.44
N ALA A 673 28.50 7.79 22.52
CA ALA A 673 29.25 9.00 22.19
C ALA A 673 28.35 10.11 21.61
N LEU A 674 27.40 9.75 20.74
CA LEU A 674 26.46 10.68 20.13
C LEU A 674 25.51 11.29 21.17
N VAL A 675 24.94 10.46 22.05
CA VAL A 675 24.11 10.92 23.18
C VAL A 675 24.92 11.82 24.11
N ALA A 676 26.16 11.44 24.45
CA ALA A 676 27.04 12.25 25.28
C ALA A 676 27.36 13.61 24.64
N ALA A 677 27.53 13.66 23.31
CA ALA A 677 27.74 14.90 22.57
C ALA A 677 26.50 15.81 22.65
N ILE A 678 25.29 15.27 22.42
CA ILE A 678 24.04 16.02 22.57
C ILE A 678 23.92 16.59 23.99
N VAL A 679 24.09 15.75 25.01
CA VAL A 679 23.97 16.15 26.42
C VAL A 679 25.00 17.22 26.77
N ARG A 680 26.25 17.07 26.32
CA ARG A 680 27.31 18.06 26.55
C ARG A 680 26.96 19.41 25.93
N THR A 681 26.45 19.43 24.70
CA THR A 681 26.06 20.69 24.04
C THR A 681 24.84 21.34 24.68
N VAL A 682 23.86 20.54 25.14
CA VAL A 682 22.70 21.04 25.90
C VAL A 682 23.12 21.66 27.22
N LEU A 683 24.02 21.02 27.96
CA LEU A 683 24.51 21.52 29.26
C LEU A 683 25.41 22.75 29.11
N SER A 684 26.20 22.84 28.04
CA SER A 684 27.10 23.97 27.82
C SER A 684 26.37 25.23 27.33
N ASN A 685 25.24 25.10 26.64
CA ASN A 685 24.45 26.24 26.18
C ASN A 685 22.94 25.94 26.19
N PRO A 686 22.29 25.91 27.37
CA PRO A 686 20.86 25.59 27.48
C PRO A 686 19.97 26.63 26.78
N LEU A 687 20.41 27.89 26.71
CA LEU A 687 19.66 28.95 26.03
C LEU A 687 19.55 28.72 24.52
N ALA A 688 20.48 27.98 23.91
CA ALA A 688 20.41 27.62 22.48
C ALA A 688 19.19 26.74 22.13
N LEU A 689 18.61 26.05 23.13
CA LEU A 689 17.39 25.27 22.96
C LEU A 689 16.13 26.14 22.89
N LEU A 690 16.17 27.36 23.40
CA LEU A 690 15.01 28.26 23.43
C LEU A 690 15.13 29.38 22.41
N TRP A 691 16.35 29.86 22.16
CA TRP A 691 16.57 31.00 21.28
C TRP A 691 17.67 30.73 20.24
N PRO A 692 17.46 31.11 18.96
CA PRO A 692 18.51 31.00 17.95
C PRO A 692 19.64 32.02 18.21
N ALA A 693 20.88 31.54 18.13
CA ALA A 693 22.08 32.39 18.24
C ALA A 693 22.03 33.53 17.19
N GLY A 694 22.55 34.71 17.56
CA GLY A 694 22.69 35.84 16.63
C GLY A 694 23.52 35.42 15.42
N GLY A 695 23.00 35.69 14.22
CA GLY A 695 23.53 35.13 12.97
C GLY A 695 25.00 35.48 12.71
N GLN A 696 25.81 34.44 12.52
CA GLN A 696 27.07 34.49 11.78
C GLN A 696 27.37 33.21 10.96
N ALA A 697 26.66 32.10 11.18
CA ALA A 697 26.93 30.84 10.47
C ALA A 697 26.22 30.67 9.10
N ALA A 698 25.35 31.60 8.68
CA ALA A 698 24.56 31.45 7.46
C ALA A 698 25.32 31.72 6.14
N ARG A 699 26.64 32.00 6.18
CA ARG A 699 27.44 32.31 4.98
C ARG A 699 28.39 31.23 4.49
N ALA A 700 28.48 30.06 5.15
CA ALA A 700 29.49 29.05 4.79
C ALA A 700 28.98 27.90 3.90
N GLY A 701 27.71 27.89 3.46
CA GLY A 701 27.10 26.73 2.78
C GLY A 701 26.68 26.91 1.32
N GLN A 702 26.88 28.08 0.71
CA GLN A 702 26.55 28.33 -0.70
C GLN A 702 27.81 28.66 -1.49
N SER A 703 28.65 27.65 -1.69
CA SER A 703 29.65 27.66 -2.77
C SER A 703 29.91 26.22 -3.20
N GLY A 704 29.28 25.81 -4.31
CA GLY A 704 29.70 24.63 -5.08
C GLY A 704 28.63 23.56 -5.28
N SER A 705 27.72 23.76 -6.22
CA SER A 705 27.60 22.88 -7.40
C SER A 705 26.46 23.38 -8.31
N HIS A 706 26.82 23.57 -9.58
CA HIS A 706 25.89 23.71 -10.70
C HIS A 706 25.18 22.39 -11.00
#